data_AF-A0AAV3JB31-F1
#
_entry.id   AF-A0AAV3JB31-F1
#
_cell.length_a   1.000
_cell.length_b   1.000
_cell.length_c   1.000
_cell.angle_alpha   90.00
_cell.angle_beta   90.00
_cell.angle_gamma   90.00
#
_symmetry.space_group_name_H-M   'P 1'
#
loop_
_entity.id
_entity.type
_entity.pdbx_description
1 polymer ?
#
loop_
_entity_poly.entity_id
_entity_poly.type
_entity_poly.pdbx_seq_one_letter_code
_entity_poly.pdbx_strand_id
1 'polypeptide(L)'
;MRQSILPLRIEKKLFLNLVLIFLTLAASPAKSQDEPEVRDQNTDGERISAAIEKTDPSRIQSVVLYSSFAYVTRNLRTKIKAGSSEIYLGEIPDRVSERTISVRFPDSSKKIKIRGIRGRIRVERKARTKEIASLLRRQDILNDQIEFLSSEIQELLEEEKTIVKISPVIKRDPAPQEEIADPEFLSGFQKQYQEYLNQLSLLRRKKLEALDQIREERLVVDASLDHFGRLETKQKKEIYLEVETSEDTETSIEYKYLISGASWFPRYSLQLTEESRSGYLSWFALVRNDTGEDWEKVKLFFTASNPDLDIDLPIVREWRIQTQTSIEDSKQVYKEDVESYAAQDISPSSGKAAPEKLKEAEAPRKKSKRSTSKSGINIHGNISDKSAAAPMEQSRQIIQENYSNRANSLRTEDNLNQLKTDLANQQDNFNGGRYDQANYYGQEALKKFSKLSDFSRKELNSIETYTEELIRKGSLILSSQKIPGGLIPPSSLEGFDYQYVSGISETIPSDRSFNKVFLKKKSLSLTPGYFASPLAGPGAYLTVEASNSEGEPLLAGPMEVFSGNTLLGNTVLNTSKPGETIRMELGQDRDILVNRRETSFEQKEGVISSRTKIKYKISIEIKNRKKRNTILTLIDRVPYTVDDSVEIKFEFGKDPPSKNEEGILTYKMELPPGGKKIIEFEYSVSHPAENRLIRTPGSGGY
;
A
#
# COMPACT_ATOMS: atom_id res chain seq x y z
N MET A 1 -67.12 49.55 46.79
CA MET A 1 -67.00 49.44 48.26
C MET A 1 -66.30 48.11 48.55
N ARG A 2 -65.08 48.16 49.12
CA ARG A 2 -64.26 47.10 49.78
C ARG A 2 -63.93 45.83 48.94
N GLN A 3 -62.65 45.57 48.62
CA GLN A 3 -61.63 44.89 49.46
C GLN A 3 -62.15 43.57 50.05
N SER A 4 -61.48 42.43 50.07
CA SER A 4 -60.13 41.94 49.73
C SER A 4 -60.12 40.47 50.23
N ILE A 5 -59.19 39.62 49.77
CA ILE A 5 -58.46 38.53 50.52
C ILE A 5 -58.10 37.35 49.59
N LEU A 6 -56.79 37.10 49.50
CA LEU A 6 -56.02 35.96 48.94
C LEU A 6 -56.37 34.59 49.61
N PRO A 7 -55.93 33.39 49.14
CA PRO A 7 -54.57 33.13 48.64
C PRO A 7 -54.34 32.05 47.54
N LEU A 8 -53.19 32.18 46.89
CA LEU A 8 -52.43 31.11 46.24
C LEU A 8 -51.53 30.42 47.27
N ARG A 9 -51.54 29.07 47.36
CA ARG A 9 -50.33 28.29 47.70
C ARG A 9 -50.36 26.80 47.30
N ILE A 10 -49.61 26.48 46.23
CA ILE A 10 -48.62 25.39 46.01
C ILE A 10 -49.06 23.90 46.14
N GLU A 11 -48.95 23.09 45.07
CA GLU A 11 -47.88 22.05 44.92
C GLU A 11 -47.99 21.13 43.67
N LYS A 12 -46.83 21.02 42.99
CA LYS A 12 -46.18 19.86 42.34
C LYS A 12 -46.90 19.11 41.21
N LYS A 13 -46.40 19.30 39.97
CA LYS A 13 -45.99 18.23 39.02
C LYS A 13 -45.47 18.83 37.70
N LEU A 14 -44.16 18.93 37.56
CA LEU A 14 -43.46 19.17 36.29
C LEU A 14 -42.19 18.30 36.31
N PHE A 15 -42.40 16.98 36.23
CA PHE A 15 -41.32 15.98 36.11
C PHE A 15 -41.75 14.77 35.26
N LEU A 16 -42.68 14.96 34.32
CA LEU A 16 -43.17 13.87 33.49
C LEU A 16 -43.54 14.40 32.10
N ASN A 17 -42.54 14.75 31.28
CA ASN A 17 -42.72 15.04 29.85
C ASN A 17 -41.42 14.78 29.07
N LEU A 18 -40.77 13.62 29.30
CA LEU A 18 -39.64 13.20 28.47
C LEU A 18 -39.54 11.66 28.24
N VAL A 19 -40.63 10.90 28.38
CA VAL A 19 -40.62 9.44 28.10
C VAL A 19 -41.92 8.96 27.43
N LEU A 20 -42.44 9.66 26.41
CA LEU A 20 -43.59 9.13 25.67
C LEU A 20 -43.68 9.60 24.22
N ILE A 21 -42.66 9.29 23.41
CA ILE A 21 -42.80 9.17 21.95
C ILE A 21 -41.99 7.94 21.50
N PHE A 22 -42.41 6.77 21.96
CA PHE A 22 -42.10 5.47 21.36
C PHE A 22 -43.37 4.62 21.50
N LEU A 23 -43.76 3.95 20.42
CA LEU A 23 -44.99 3.16 20.20
C LEU A 23 -46.30 3.94 19.92
N THR A 24 -46.65 4.09 18.64
CA THR A 24 -47.62 3.20 17.94
C THR A 24 -48.08 3.88 16.64
N LEU A 25 -47.87 3.20 15.51
CA LEU A 25 -48.87 3.10 14.44
C LEU A 25 -48.37 2.03 13.46
N ALA A 26 -48.84 0.81 13.73
CA ALA A 26 -48.91 -0.24 12.74
C ALA A 26 -50.10 0.06 11.82
N ALA A 27 -49.85 0.20 10.53
CA ALA A 27 -50.86 0.04 9.50
C ALA A 27 -50.18 -0.54 8.25
N SER A 28 -50.65 -1.71 7.82
CA SER A 28 -50.37 -2.31 6.50
C SER A 28 -51.64 -2.22 5.63
N PRO A 29 -51.62 -2.57 4.34
CA PRO A 29 -51.56 -1.58 3.26
C PRO A 29 -52.87 -1.56 2.44
N ALA A 30 -53.22 -0.40 1.89
CA ALA A 30 -54.29 -0.28 0.91
C ALA A 30 -53.72 0.07 -0.47
N LYS A 31 -54.34 -0.55 -1.48
CA LYS A 31 -54.01 -0.62 -2.91
C LYS A 31 -53.72 0.72 -3.60
N SER A 32 -52.69 0.66 -4.44
CA SER A 32 -52.47 1.31 -5.75
C SER A 32 -53.58 2.23 -6.29
N GLN A 33 -53.20 3.47 -6.62
CA GLN A 33 -53.52 4.12 -7.90
C GLN A 33 -52.68 5.41 -8.11
N ASP A 34 -52.03 5.43 -9.27
CA ASP A 34 -51.68 6.56 -10.14
C ASP A 34 -50.77 7.70 -9.63
N GLU A 35 -49.49 7.63 -10.00
CA GLU A 35 -48.61 8.78 -10.23
C GLU A 35 -48.29 8.89 -11.74
N PRO A 36 -48.16 10.10 -12.31
CA PRO A 36 -48.16 10.31 -13.75
C PRO A 36 -46.80 10.03 -14.39
N GLU A 37 -46.84 9.34 -15.54
CA GLU A 37 -45.72 9.14 -16.45
C GLU A 37 -45.18 10.49 -16.98
N VAL A 38 -43.90 10.75 -16.73
CA VAL A 38 -43.13 11.72 -17.50
C VAL A 38 -42.76 11.06 -18.83
N ARG A 39 -43.32 11.63 -19.88
CA ARG A 39 -43.27 11.19 -21.28
C ARG A 39 -41.93 11.59 -21.91
N ASP A 40 -40.97 10.67 -21.97
CA ASP A 40 -39.82 10.82 -22.86
C ASP A 40 -40.22 10.36 -24.28
N GLN A 41 -40.01 11.24 -25.26
CA GLN A 41 -40.39 11.03 -26.64
C GLN A 41 -39.39 10.11 -27.36
N ASN A 42 -39.95 9.14 -28.11
CA ASN A 42 -39.28 8.25 -29.04
C ASN A 42 -38.28 8.97 -29.95
N THR A 43 -37.12 8.34 -30.14
CA THR A 43 -36.57 8.13 -31.49
C THR A 43 -36.34 6.63 -31.66
N ASP A 44 -37.09 6.07 -32.61
CA ASP A 44 -37.17 4.64 -32.90
C ASP A 44 -35.87 4.12 -33.51
N GLY A 45 -35.27 3.15 -32.83
CA GLY A 45 -34.29 2.22 -33.37
C GLY A 45 -34.59 0.85 -32.78
N GLU A 46 -35.00 -0.09 -33.63
CA GLU A 46 -35.45 -1.45 -33.30
C GLU A 46 -34.68 -2.09 -32.14
N ARG A 47 -35.29 -2.15 -30.97
CA ARG A 47 -34.85 -3.00 -29.86
C ARG A 47 -35.43 -4.39 -30.06
N ILE A 48 -34.61 -5.32 -30.55
CA ILE A 48 -34.84 -6.74 -30.34
C ILE A 48 -34.68 -6.99 -28.84
N SER A 49 -35.79 -7.03 -28.11
CA SER A 49 -35.85 -7.44 -26.71
C SER A 49 -35.67 -8.95 -26.62
N ALA A 50 -34.42 -9.42 -26.65
CA ALA A 50 -34.11 -10.78 -26.24
C ALA A 50 -34.27 -10.88 -24.72
N ALA A 51 -35.14 -11.78 -24.27
CA ALA A 51 -35.36 -12.08 -22.86
C ALA A 51 -34.05 -12.52 -22.21
N ILE A 52 -33.59 -11.79 -21.19
CA ILE A 52 -32.45 -12.18 -20.36
C ILE A 52 -32.92 -13.35 -19.48
N GLU A 53 -32.77 -14.59 -19.95
CA GLU A 53 -33.02 -15.78 -19.14
C GLU A 53 -31.96 -15.90 -18.03
N LYS A 54 -32.41 -16.16 -16.80
CA LYS A 54 -31.57 -16.34 -15.61
C LYS A 54 -30.59 -17.49 -15.84
N THR A 55 -29.31 -17.17 -15.99
CA THR A 55 -28.20 -18.13 -16.08
C THR A 55 -27.73 -18.55 -14.69
N ASP A 56 -27.17 -19.76 -14.57
CA ASP A 56 -26.45 -20.15 -13.36
C ASP A 56 -25.24 -19.20 -13.15
N PRO A 57 -24.91 -18.83 -11.89
CA PRO A 57 -23.78 -17.95 -11.63
C PRO A 57 -22.49 -18.61 -12.12
N SER A 58 -21.74 -17.85 -12.92
CA SER A 58 -20.44 -18.28 -13.43
C SER A 58 -19.43 -18.51 -12.31
N ARG A 59 -18.72 -19.63 -12.36
CA ARG A 59 -17.74 -20.04 -11.35
C ARG A 59 -16.34 -20.14 -11.93
N ILE A 60 -15.34 -19.71 -11.16
CA ILE A 60 -13.93 -19.93 -11.50
C ILE A 60 -13.61 -21.41 -11.29
N GLN A 61 -13.18 -22.08 -12.36
CA GLN A 61 -12.82 -23.49 -12.34
C GLN A 61 -11.31 -23.67 -12.12
N SER A 62 -10.50 -22.88 -12.83
CA SER A 62 -9.05 -22.95 -12.76
C SER A 62 -8.38 -21.62 -13.08
N VAL A 63 -7.18 -21.44 -12.56
CA VAL A 63 -6.36 -20.26 -12.79
C VAL A 63 -4.95 -20.68 -13.17
N VAL A 64 -4.45 -20.15 -14.29
CA VAL A 64 -3.03 -20.26 -14.68
C VAL A 64 -2.32 -18.98 -14.26
N LEU A 65 -1.34 -19.09 -13.38
CA LEU A 65 -0.55 -17.97 -12.89
C LEU A 65 0.77 -17.85 -13.65
N TYR A 66 1.04 -16.63 -14.08
CA TYR A 66 2.30 -16.14 -14.64
C TYR A 66 3.00 -15.23 -13.62
N SER A 67 4.16 -14.68 -13.98
CA SER A 67 4.92 -13.76 -13.10
C SER A 67 4.09 -12.56 -12.61
N SER A 68 3.24 -11.98 -13.46
CA SER A 68 2.42 -10.79 -13.16
C SER A 68 0.97 -10.82 -13.67
N PHE A 69 0.52 -11.97 -14.19
CA PHE A 69 -0.83 -12.15 -14.74
C PHE A 69 -1.44 -13.47 -14.32
N ALA A 70 -2.77 -13.56 -14.42
CA ALA A 70 -3.51 -14.80 -14.34
C ALA A 70 -4.41 -14.98 -15.57
N TYR A 71 -4.40 -16.19 -16.12
CA TYR A 71 -5.44 -16.64 -17.04
C TYR A 71 -6.51 -17.36 -16.24
N VAL A 72 -7.69 -16.75 -16.15
CA VAL A 72 -8.80 -17.30 -15.37
C VAL A 72 -9.74 -18.03 -16.31
N THR A 73 -10.06 -19.28 -15.98
CA THR A 73 -11.06 -20.09 -16.68
C THR A 73 -12.30 -20.21 -15.83
N ARG A 74 -13.43 -19.82 -16.42
CA ARG A 74 -14.75 -19.91 -15.80
C ARG A 74 -15.65 -20.86 -16.56
N ASN A 75 -16.58 -21.46 -15.83
CA ASN A 75 -17.63 -22.28 -16.39
C ASN A 75 -19.01 -21.82 -15.90
N LEU A 76 -19.99 -21.97 -16.77
CA LEU A 76 -21.40 -21.83 -16.43
C LEU A 76 -22.23 -22.83 -17.23
N ARG A 77 -23.44 -23.11 -16.75
CA ARG A 77 -24.45 -23.90 -17.46
C ARG A 77 -25.63 -23.00 -17.79
N THR A 78 -26.17 -23.17 -18.99
CA THR A 78 -27.30 -22.37 -19.44
C THR A 78 -28.13 -23.12 -20.46
N LYS A 79 -29.40 -22.74 -20.55
CA LYS A 79 -30.33 -23.17 -21.58
C LYS A 79 -30.39 -22.08 -22.64
N ILE A 80 -30.30 -22.48 -23.90
CA ILE A 80 -30.28 -21.60 -25.06
C ILE A 80 -31.46 -22.00 -25.93
N LYS A 81 -32.37 -21.05 -26.20
CA LYS A 81 -33.51 -21.28 -27.10
C LYS A 81 -33.07 -21.23 -28.55
N ALA A 82 -33.80 -21.95 -29.41
CA ALA A 82 -33.69 -21.86 -30.85
C ALA A 82 -33.82 -20.39 -31.32
N GLY A 83 -32.95 -20.00 -32.26
CA GLY A 83 -32.82 -18.63 -32.74
C GLY A 83 -31.66 -17.87 -32.10
N SER A 84 -31.72 -16.53 -32.18
CA SER A 84 -30.69 -15.64 -31.64
C SER A 84 -30.97 -15.36 -30.16
N SER A 85 -29.98 -15.59 -29.31
CA SER A 85 -30.06 -15.36 -27.86
C SER A 85 -28.86 -14.55 -27.36
N GLU A 86 -29.10 -13.66 -26.39
CA GLU A 86 -28.04 -12.96 -25.64
C GLU A 86 -27.92 -13.63 -24.26
N ILE A 87 -26.73 -14.16 -23.94
CA ILE A 87 -26.47 -14.92 -22.72
C ILE A 87 -25.59 -14.08 -21.79
N TYR A 88 -26.04 -13.88 -20.57
CA TYR A 88 -25.24 -13.24 -19.52
C TYR A 88 -24.18 -14.21 -18.98
N LEU A 89 -22.89 -13.91 -19.18
CA LEU A 89 -21.76 -14.73 -18.72
C LEU A 89 -21.34 -14.40 -17.28
N GLY A 90 -21.65 -13.20 -16.77
CA GLY A 90 -21.30 -12.77 -15.42
C GLY A 90 -20.56 -11.43 -15.35
N GLU A 91 -20.19 -11.06 -14.13
CA GLU A 91 -19.38 -9.88 -13.82
C GLU A 91 -17.88 -10.26 -13.81
N ILE A 92 -17.06 -9.41 -14.40
CA ILE A 92 -15.60 -9.47 -14.36
C ILE A 92 -15.01 -8.12 -13.91
N PRO A 93 -13.79 -8.11 -13.35
CA PRO A 93 -13.09 -6.87 -13.02
C PRO A 93 -12.82 -6.00 -14.25
N ASP A 94 -12.73 -4.69 -14.02
CA ASP A 94 -12.39 -3.69 -15.06
C ASP A 94 -11.00 -3.90 -15.69
N ARG A 95 -10.06 -4.44 -14.92
CA ARG A 95 -8.67 -4.76 -15.31
C ARG A 95 -8.52 -5.91 -16.30
N VAL A 96 -9.59 -6.64 -16.61
CA VAL A 96 -9.55 -7.72 -17.62
C VAL A 96 -9.24 -7.13 -18.99
N SER A 97 -8.32 -7.77 -19.70
CA SER A 97 -8.04 -7.43 -21.10
C SER A 97 -9.12 -8.01 -22.02
N GLU A 98 -10.06 -7.18 -22.47
CA GLU A 98 -11.21 -7.61 -23.28
C GLU A 98 -10.82 -8.36 -24.56
N ARG A 99 -9.68 -8.00 -25.15
CA ARG A 99 -9.14 -8.67 -26.37
C ARG A 99 -8.71 -10.11 -26.13
N THR A 100 -8.57 -10.52 -24.87
CA THR A 100 -8.16 -11.89 -24.48
C THR A 100 -9.33 -12.79 -24.12
N ILE A 101 -10.56 -12.25 -24.08
CA ILE A 101 -11.75 -13.02 -23.73
C ILE A 101 -12.01 -14.02 -24.85
N SER A 102 -11.89 -15.30 -24.51
CA SER A 102 -12.21 -16.41 -25.40
C SER A 102 -13.34 -17.23 -24.83
N VAL A 103 -14.28 -17.65 -25.67
CA VAL A 103 -15.45 -18.44 -25.28
C VAL A 103 -15.49 -19.71 -26.11
N ARG A 104 -15.76 -20.83 -25.45
CA ARG A 104 -15.87 -22.14 -26.07
C ARG A 104 -17.05 -22.92 -25.48
N PHE A 105 -17.69 -23.71 -26.33
CA PHE A 105 -18.61 -24.77 -25.92
C PHE A 105 -17.83 -26.08 -25.85
N PRO A 106 -17.65 -26.71 -24.67
CA PRO A 106 -16.93 -27.97 -24.56
C PRO A 106 -17.60 -29.11 -25.33
N ASP A 107 -18.93 -29.07 -25.43
CA ASP A 107 -19.74 -30.03 -26.17
C ASP A 107 -19.79 -29.70 -27.66
N SER A 108 -18.93 -30.34 -28.45
CA SER A 108 -18.84 -30.14 -29.90
C SER A 108 -19.99 -30.75 -30.70
N SER A 109 -20.86 -31.53 -30.06
CA SER A 109 -22.02 -32.13 -30.73
C SER A 109 -23.13 -31.11 -31.03
N LYS A 110 -23.15 -30.00 -30.30
CA LYS A 110 -24.16 -28.94 -30.41
C LYS A 110 -23.71 -27.87 -31.39
N LYS A 111 -24.51 -27.64 -32.43
CA LYS A 111 -24.25 -26.62 -33.46
C LYS A 111 -24.67 -25.24 -32.96
N ILE A 112 -23.79 -24.60 -32.18
CA ILE A 112 -24.00 -23.25 -31.65
C ILE A 112 -23.04 -22.29 -32.34
N LYS A 113 -23.58 -21.25 -32.99
CA LYS A 113 -22.79 -20.22 -33.66
C LYS A 113 -22.62 -19.01 -32.74
N ILE A 114 -21.39 -18.58 -32.51
CA ILE A 114 -21.09 -17.34 -31.78
C ILE A 114 -21.15 -16.18 -32.76
N ARG A 115 -22.00 -15.18 -32.49
CA ARG A 115 -22.10 -13.93 -33.27
C ARG A 115 -21.17 -12.84 -32.75
N GLY A 116 -20.99 -12.76 -31.43
CA GLY A 116 -20.12 -11.77 -30.81
C GLY A 116 -20.09 -11.85 -29.29
N ILE A 117 -19.14 -11.15 -28.69
CA ILE A 117 -19.02 -10.96 -27.24
C ILE A 117 -19.17 -9.45 -27.00
N ARG A 118 -20.10 -9.05 -26.14
CA ARG A 118 -20.34 -7.64 -25.79
C ARG A 118 -20.02 -7.42 -24.31
N GLY A 119 -19.14 -6.45 -24.05
CA GLY A 119 -18.93 -5.92 -22.70
C GLY A 119 -19.85 -4.73 -22.45
N ARG A 120 -20.59 -4.74 -21.34
CA ARG A 120 -21.28 -3.55 -20.83
C ARG A 120 -20.60 -3.14 -19.52
N ILE A 121 -20.09 -1.92 -19.47
CA ILE A 121 -19.53 -1.39 -18.22
C ILE A 121 -20.71 -1.06 -17.32
N ARG A 122 -20.82 -1.77 -16.21
CA ARG A 122 -21.72 -1.40 -15.14
C ARG A 122 -20.89 -0.72 -14.07
N VAL A 123 -21.00 0.60 -14.03
CA VAL A 123 -20.51 1.34 -12.87
C VAL A 123 -21.49 1.06 -11.74
N GLU A 124 -21.20 0.01 -10.95
CA GLU A 124 -21.82 -0.17 -9.65
C GLU A 124 -21.25 0.92 -8.75
N ARG A 125 -21.77 2.14 -8.89
CA ARG A 125 -21.68 3.11 -7.82
C ARG A 125 -22.53 2.52 -6.72
N LYS A 126 -21.90 1.93 -5.71
CA LYS A 126 -22.59 1.61 -4.46
C LYS A 126 -23.20 2.87 -3.81
N ALA A 127 -23.01 4.07 -4.39
CA ALA A 127 -23.70 5.34 -4.13
C ALA A 127 -25.25 5.32 -4.25
N ARG A 128 -25.89 4.15 -4.22
CA ARG A 128 -27.31 3.97 -3.89
C ARG A 128 -27.56 2.79 -2.95
N THR A 129 -26.60 2.41 -2.11
CA THR A 129 -26.91 1.64 -0.91
C THR A 129 -27.90 2.47 -0.08
N LYS A 130 -28.90 1.80 0.52
CA LYS A 130 -29.88 2.46 1.39
C LYS A 130 -29.19 3.28 2.49
N GLU A 131 -27.99 2.87 2.89
CA GLU A 131 -27.12 3.54 3.88
C GLU A 131 -26.63 4.91 3.41
N ILE A 132 -25.98 5.02 2.23
CA ILE A 132 -25.55 6.34 1.71
C ILE A 132 -26.74 7.25 1.46
N ALA A 133 -27.84 6.72 0.91
CA ALA A 133 -29.07 7.50 0.73
C ALA A 133 -29.64 7.99 2.07
N SER A 134 -29.56 7.18 3.13
CA SER A 134 -29.98 7.58 4.48
C SER A 134 -29.04 8.62 5.11
N LEU A 135 -27.73 8.51 4.87
CA LEU A 135 -26.72 9.47 5.34
C LEU A 135 -26.87 10.82 4.64
N LEU A 136 -27.12 10.83 3.32
CA LEU A 136 -27.41 12.06 2.57
C LEU A 136 -28.68 12.76 3.08
N ARG A 137 -29.77 12.01 3.30
CA ARG A 137 -30.99 12.58 3.90
C ARG A 137 -30.73 13.13 5.31
N ARG A 138 -29.94 12.42 6.12
CA ARG A 138 -29.55 12.89 7.46
C ARG A 138 -28.71 14.16 7.38
N GLN A 139 -27.78 14.25 6.41
CA GLN A 139 -26.99 15.44 6.14
C GLN A 139 -27.88 16.65 5.81
N ASP A 140 -28.87 16.47 4.93
CA ASP A 140 -29.84 17.54 4.58
C ASP A 140 -30.61 18.02 5.82
N ILE A 141 -31.16 17.09 6.62
CA ILE A 141 -31.88 17.42 7.86
C ILE A 141 -30.99 18.18 8.85
N LEU A 142 -29.73 17.76 9.01
CA LEU A 142 -28.78 18.42 9.91
C LEU A 142 -28.41 19.81 9.41
N ASN A 143 -28.29 20.01 8.09
CA ASN A 143 -28.05 21.33 7.51
C ASN A 143 -29.22 22.28 7.78
N ASP A 144 -30.45 21.83 7.59
CA ASP A 144 -31.66 22.62 7.90
C ASP A 144 -31.71 22.99 9.39
N GLN A 145 -31.38 22.05 10.29
CA GLN A 145 -31.32 22.31 11.72
C GLN A 145 -30.22 23.30 12.11
N ILE A 146 -29.05 23.22 11.47
CA ILE A 146 -27.95 24.17 11.67
C ILE A 146 -28.39 25.57 11.23
N GLU A 147 -29.01 25.68 10.07
CA GLU A 147 -29.52 26.96 9.54
C GLU A 147 -30.57 27.56 10.49
N PHE A 148 -31.55 26.75 10.89
CA PHE A 148 -32.61 27.16 11.82
C PHE A 148 -32.04 27.66 13.15
N LEU A 149 -31.22 26.85 13.84
CA LEU A 149 -30.62 27.25 15.12
C LEU A 149 -29.69 28.45 14.98
N SER A 150 -28.94 28.56 13.87
CA SER A 150 -28.08 29.71 13.63
C SER A 150 -28.87 31.01 13.52
N SER A 151 -30.03 30.96 12.86
CA SER A 151 -30.96 32.08 12.73
C SER A 151 -31.55 32.47 14.10
N GLU A 152 -32.03 31.49 14.87
CA GLU A 152 -32.54 31.74 16.22
C GLU A 152 -31.48 32.32 17.18
N ILE A 153 -30.23 31.89 17.06
CA ILE A 153 -29.11 32.44 17.84
C ILE A 153 -28.83 33.89 17.42
N GLN A 154 -28.93 34.20 16.13
CA GLN A 154 -28.78 35.55 15.63
C GLN A 154 -29.89 36.48 16.13
N GLU A 155 -31.13 36.03 16.14
CA GLU A 155 -32.26 36.77 16.72
C GLU A 155 -32.04 37.07 18.22
N LEU A 156 -31.61 36.08 19.01
CA LEU A 156 -31.27 36.28 20.43
C LEU A 156 -30.12 37.27 20.62
N LEU A 157 -29.12 37.25 19.74
CA LEU A 157 -28.01 38.21 19.77
C LEU A 157 -28.48 39.64 19.45
N GLU A 158 -29.41 39.79 18.51
CA GLU A 158 -30.01 41.08 18.19
C GLU A 158 -30.87 41.59 19.34
N GLU A 159 -31.67 40.72 19.95
CA GLU A 159 -32.47 41.03 21.14
C GLU A 159 -31.59 41.47 22.32
N GLU A 160 -30.55 40.70 22.67
CA GLU A 160 -29.55 41.08 23.68
C GLU A 160 -28.94 42.47 23.40
N LYS A 161 -28.58 42.75 22.14
CA LYS A 161 -28.05 44.07 21.73
C LYS A 161 -29.06 45.19 21.89
N THR A 162 -30.34 44.95 21.61
CA THR A 162 -31.40 45.97 21.80
C THR A 162 -31.61 46.27 23.27
N ILE A 163 -31.60 45.25 24.13
CA ILE A 163 -31.80 45.39 25.57
C ILE A 163 -30.62 46.11 26.22
N VAL A 164 -29.38 45.79 25.84
CA VAL A 164 -28.18 46.49 26.33
C VAL A 164 -28.19 47.99 26.00
N LYS A 165 -28.83 48.40 24.89
CA LYS A 165 -29.01 49.82 24.54
C LYS A 165 -30.02 50.55 25.43
N ILE A 166 -30.91 49.83 26.14
CA ILE A 166 -31.92 50.38 27.06
C ILE A 166 -31.33 50.72 28.44
N SER A 167 -30.01 50.51 28.65
CA SER A 167 -29.34 50.82 29.91
C SER A 167 -29.62 52.27 30.37
N PRO A 168 -30.19 52.51 31.56
CA PRO A 168 -30.43 53.86 32.05
C PRO A 168 -29.07 54.49 32.36
N VAL A 169 -28.57 55.32 31.46
CA VAL A 169 -27.44 56.19 31.75
C VAL A 169 -27.96 57.23 32.74
N ILE A 170 -27.60 57.08 34.02
CA ILE A 170 -27.69 58.19 34.98
C ILE A 170 -26.67 59.23 34.49
N LYS A 171 -27.09 60.10 33.55
CA LYS A 171 -26.35 61.31 33.25
C LYS A 171 -26.48 62.21 34.47
N ARG A 172 -25.36 62.39 35.19
CA ARG A 172 -25.22 63.43 36.20
C ARG A 172 -25.12 64.78 35.48
N ASP A 173 -26.24 65.33 35.04
CA ASP A 173 -26.36 66.76 34.72
C ASP A 173 -27.44 67.38 35.61
N PRO A 174 -27.23 68.56 36.18
CA PRO A 174 -28.18 69.15 37.13
C PRO A 174 -29.26 69.98 36.41
N ALA A 175 -30.51 69.78 36.87
CA ALA A 175 -31.74 70.58 36.71
C ALA A 175 -32.76 70.14 35.64
N PRO A 176 -34.06 70.45 35.83
CA PRO A 176 -34.86 70.59 37.06
C PRO A 176 -35.97 69.51 37.17
N GLN A 177 -36.32 69.16 38.41
CA GLN A 177 -37.48 68.37 38.88
C GLN A 177 -38.40 67.72 37.81
N GLU A 178 -37.99 66.58 37.28
CA GLU A 178 -38.91 65.50 36.91
C GLU A 178 -38.65 64.33 37.86
N GLU A 179 -39.72 63.63 38.24
CA GLU A 179 -39.78 62.60 39.27
C GLU A 179 -38.50 61.75 39.33
N ILE A 180 -37.77 61.89 40.43
CA ILE A 180 -36.71 60.95 40.79
C ILE A 180 -37.40 59.60 40.88
N ALA A 181 -37.19 58.75 39.88
CA ALA A 181 -37.73 57.40 39.88
C ALA A 181 -37.40 56.76 41.24
N ASP A 182 -38.44 56.27 41.91
CA ASP A 182 -38.34 55.69 43.25
C ASP A 182 -37.12 54.74 43.32
N PRO A 183 -36.18 54.90 44.27
CA PRO A 183 -35.05 53.98 44.43
C PRO A 183 -35.46 52.51 44.51
N GLU A 184 -36.65 52.20 45.05
CA GLU A 184 -37.23 50.85 45.02
C GLU A 184 -37.67 50.43 43.61
N PHE A 185 -38.22 51.36 42.82
CA PHE A 185 -38.56 51.12 41.41
C PHE A 185 -37.31 50.92 40.54
N LEU A 186 -36.27 51.74 40.70
CA LEU A 186 -35.02 51.62 39.94
C LEU A 186 -34.26 50.33 40.29
N SER A 187 -34.22 49.95 41.56
CA SER A 187 -33.60 48.68 41.98
C SER A 187 -34.41 47.46 41.55
N GLY A 188 -35.75 47.53 41.60
CA GLY A 188 -36.65 46.50 41.06
C GLY A 188 -36.51 46.34 39.54
N PHE A 189 -36.48 47.45 38.80
CA PHE A 189 -36.26 47.48 37.35
C PHE A 189 -34.88 46.94 36.99
N GLN A 190 -33.82 47.37 37.68
CA GLN A 190 -32.47 46.85 37.48
C GLN A 190 -32.39 45.35 37.73
N LYS A 191 -33.07 44.85 38.78
CA LYS A 191 -33.11 43.41 39.09
C LYS A 191 -33.86 42.63 38.00
N GLN A 192 -35.03 43.08 37.59
CA GLN A 192 -35.83 42.45 36.52
C GLN A 192 -35.08 42.45 35.18
N TYR A 193 -34.40 43.55 34.86
CA TYR A 193 -33.56 43.69 33.68
C TYR A 193 -32.38 42.70 33.68
N GLN A 194 -31.67 42.58 34.81
CA GLN A 194 -30.59 41.62 34.97
C GLN A 194 -31.10 40.18 34.88
N GLU A 195 -32.27 39.89 35.46
CA GLU A 195 -32.88 38.56 35.38
C GLU A 195 -33.27 38.20 33.95
N TYR A 196 -33.81 39.14 33.18
CA TYR A 196 -34.14 38.93 31.77
C TYR A 196 -32.90 38.69 30.90
N LEU A 197 -31.84 39.50 31.05
CA LEU A 197 -30.57 39.26 30.36
C LEU A 197 -29.93 37.92 30.72
N ASN A 198 -30.04 37.50 31.99
CA ASN A 198 -29.57 36.18 32.43
C ASN A 198 -30.40 35.05 31.78
N GLN A 199 -31.71 35.23 31.61
CA GLN A 199 -32.56 34.25 30.92
C GLN A 199 -32.21 34.15 29.43
N LEU A 200 -32.01 35.27 28.73
CA LEU A 200 -31.63 35.28 27.31
C LEU A 200 -30.25 34.67 27.08
N SER A 201 -29.26 35.02 27.91
CA SER A 201 -27.91 34.45 27.82
C SER A 201 -27.89 32.95 28.12
N LEU A 202 -28.71 32.47 29.08
CA LEU A 202 -28.88 31.05 29.35
C LEU A 202 -29.53 30.31 28.17
N LEU A 203 -30.54 30.91 27.54
CA LEU A 203 -31.21 30.35 26.37
C LEU A 203 -30.26 30.28 25.17
N ARG A 204 -29.52 31.36 24.89
CA ARG A 204 -28.50 31.40 23.84
C ARG A 204 -27.43 30.35 24.05
N ARG A 205 -26.96 30.14 25.29
CA ARG A 205 -26.01 29.08 25.63
C ARG A 205 -26.55 27.70 25.27
N LYS A 206 -27.79 27.38 25.67
CA LYS A 206 -28.43 26.10 25.33
C LYS A 206 -28.53 25.89 23.81
N LYS A 207 -28.87 26.94 23.06
CA LYS A 207 -28.94 26.86 21.59
C LYS A 207 -27.55 26.69 20.95
N LEU A 208 -26.51 27.35 21.49
CA LEU A 208 -25.12 27.15 21.05
C LEU A 208 -24.62 25.73 21.32
N GLU A 209 -24.92 25.18 22.50
CA GLU A 209 -24.60 23.79 22.84
C GLU A 209 -25.30 22.80 21.89
N ALA A 210 -26.59 23.02 21.59
CA ALA A 210 -27.31 22.23 20.60
C ALA A 210 -26.73 22.36 19.19
N LEU A 211 -26.35 23.57 18.78
CA LEU A 211 -25.72 23.82 17.49
C LEU A 211 -24.37 23.10 17.36
N ASP A 212 -23.55 23.10 18.41
CA ASP A 212 -22.27 22.39 18.45
C ASP A 212 -22.48 20.87 18.33
N GLN A 213 -23.48 20.30 19.02
CA GLN A 213 -23.83 18.87 18.90
C GLN A 213 -24.25 18.49 17.47
N ILE A 214 -25.13 19.29 16.85
CA ILE A 214 -25.61 19.03 15.48
C ILE A 214 -24.47 19.19 14.47
N ARG A 215 -23.56 20.14 14.69
CA ARG A 215 -22.35 20.28 13.86
C ARG A 215 -21.42 19.09 13.98
N GLU A 216 -21.22 18.56 15.19
CA GLU A 216 -20.45 17.34 15.40
C GLU A 216 -21.07 16.16 14.65
N GLU A 217 -22.39 15.98 14.80
CA GLU A 217 -23.13 14.95 14.08
C GLU A 217 -23.01 15.09 12.55
N ARG A 218 -23.12 16.32 12.02
CA ARG A 218 -22.92 16.60 10.60
C ARG A 218 -21.51 16.20 10.16
N LEU A 219 -20.48 16.57 10.93
CA LEU A 219 -19.09 16.24 10.59
C LEU A 219 -18.82 14.73 10.58
N VAL A 220 -19.47 13.98 11.47
CA VAL A 220 -19.45 12.50 11.51
C VAL A 220 -20.13 11.91 10.28
N VAL A 221 -21.30 12.43 9.90
CA VAL A 221 -22.00 12.03 8.67
C VAL A 221 -21.15 12.33 7.45
N ASP A 222 -20.52 13.51 7.37
CA ASP A 222 -19.62 13.90 6.30
C ASP A 222 -18.39 12.96 6.22
N ALA A 223 -17.82 12.57 7.37
CA ALA A 223 -16.69 11.63 7.42
C ALA A 223 -17.09 10.25 6.92
N SER A 224 -18.31 9.82 7.27
CA SER A 224 -18.86 8.55 6.80
C SER A 224 -19.13 8.58 5.29
N LEU A 225 -19.76 9.65 4.79
CA LEU A 225 -20.01 9.85 3.36
C LEU A 225 -18.71 9.90 2.54
N ASP A 226 -17.69 10.61 3.01
CA ASP A 226 -16.38 10.69 2.35
C ASP A 226 -15.68 9.32 2.35
N HIS A 227 -15.70 8.59 3.48
CA HIS A 227 -15.15 7.23 3.56
C HIS A 227 -15.86 6.26 2.61
N PHE A 228 -17.19 6.19 2.67
CA PHE A 228 -17.97 5.30 1.80
C PHE A 228 -17.88 5.71 0.34
N GLY A 229 -17.93 7.02 0.02
CA GLY A 229 -17.75 7.50 -1.35
C GLY A 229 -16.41 7.06 -1.97
N ARG A 230 -15.34 6.99 -1.18
CA ARG A 230 -14.01 6.52 -1.62
C ARG A 230 -13.91 5.00 -1.78
N LEU A 231 -14.68 4.23 -1.03
CA LEU A 231 -14.72 2.76 -1.15
C LEU A 231 -15.47 2.27 -2.41
N GLU A 232 -16.14 3.17 -3.15
CA GLU A 232 -17.28 2.81 -4.00
C GLU A 232 -17.17 3.14 -5.49
N THR A 233 -16.01 2.89 -6.08
CA THR A 233 -15.88 2.81 -7.55
C THR A 233 -15.25 1.49 -7.98
N LYS A 234 -15.86 0.37 -7.59
CA LYS A 234 -15.58 -0.90 -8.29
C LYS A 234 -16.34 -0.89 -9.61
N GLN A 235 -15.67 -0.45 -10.67
CA GLN A 235 -16.18 -0.67 -12.01
C GLN A 235 -16.17 -2.17 -12.27
N LYS A 236 -17.34 -2.75 -12.50
CA LYS A 236 -17.45 -4.13 -12.95
C LYS A 236 -17.92 -4.13 -14.39
N LYS A 237 -17.40 -5.05 -15.18
CA LYS A 237 -17.83 -5.24 -16.56
C LYS A 237 -18.73 -6.45 -16.58
N GLU A 238 -19.93 -6.29 -17.09
CA GLU A 238 -20.83 -7.39 -17.40
C GLU A 238 -20.51 -7.88 -18.81
N ILE A 239 -20.32 -9.20 -18.97
CA ILE A 239 -20.11 -9.79 -20.30
C ILE A 239 -21.38 -10.49 -20.76
N TYR A 240 -21.75 -10.22 -22.01
CA TYR A 240 -22.84 -10.86 -22.73
C TYR A 240 -22.30 -11.58 -23.97
N LEU A 241 -22.83 -12.76 -24.24
CA LEU A 241 -22.48 -13.59 -25.38
C LEU A 241 -23.67 -13.68 -26.33
N GLU A 242 -23.50 -13.29 -27.58
CA GLU A 242 -24.52 -13.41 -28.61
C GLU A 242 -24.34 -14.73 -29.37
N VAL A 243 -25.35 -15.60 -29.31
CA VAL A 243 -25.33 -16.93 -29.92
C VAL A 243 -26.55 -17.18 -30.77
N GLU A 244 -26.42 -18.13 -31.69
CA GLU A 244 -27.49 -18.63 -32.54
C GLU A 244 -27.46 -20.15 -32.57
N THR A 245 -28.61 -20.78 -32.31
CA THR A 245 -28.80 -22.24 -32.35
C THR A 245 -30.06 -22.59 -33.11
N SER A 246 -30.09 -23.75 -33.77
CA SER A 246 -31.27 -24.24 -34.52
C SER A 246 -32.32 -24.88 -33.61
N GLU A 247 -31.92 -25.33 -32.43
CA GLU A 247 -32.77 -26.07 -31.48
C GLU A 247 -32.53 -25.59 -30.04
N ASP A 248 -33.53 -25.79 -29.19
CA ASP A 248 -33.42 -25.56 -27.75
C ASP A 248 -32.39 -26.53 -27.15
N THR A 249 -31.34 -26.00 -26.54
CA THR A 249 -30.23 -26.82 -26.03
C THR A 249 -29.76 -26.35 -24.67
N GLU A 250 -29.47 -27.31 -23.79
CA GLU A 250 -28.78 -27.06 -22.52
C GLU A 250 -27.30 -27.36 -22.70
N THR A 251 -26.43 -26.40 -22.40
CA THR A 251 -24.99 -26.55 -22.62
C THR A 251 -24.17 -25.90 -21.51
N SER A 252 -22.92 -26.35 -21.39
CA SER A 252 -21.92 -25.65 -20.60
C SER A 252 -21.14 -24.69 -21.49
N ILE A 253 -20.82 -23.51 -20.95
CA ILE A 253 -19.97 -22.51 -21.58
C ILE A 253 -18.71 -22.40 -20.75
N GLU A 254 -17.56 -22.55 -21.41
CA GLU A 254 -16.24 -22.25 -20.84
C GLU A 254 -15.78 -20.92 -21.43
N TYR A 255 -15.39 -19.97 -20.58
CA TYR A 255 -14.76 -18.75 -21.06
C TYR A 255 -13.53 -18.42 -20.25
N LYS A 256 -12.56 -17.81 -20.92
CA LYS A 256 -11.25 -17.51 -20.36
C LYS A 256 -10.86 -16.08 -20.66
N TYR A 257 -10.10 -15.49 -19.75
CA TYR A 257 -9.59 -14.13 -19.90
C TYR A 257 -8.28 -13.95 -19.13
N LEU A 258 -7.46 -13.01 -19.61
CA LEU A 258 -6.24 -12.57 -18.94
C LEU A 258 -6.55 -11.38 -18.04
N ILE A 259 -6.07 -11.45 -16.80
CA ILE A 259 -6.19 -10.37 -15.81
C ILE A 259 -4.84 -10.10 -15.14
N SER A 260 -4.53 -8.83 -14.93
CA SER A 260 -3.33 -8.38 -14.19
C SER A 260 -3.59 -8.36 -12.68
N GLY A 261 -2.51 -8.29 -11.89
CA GLY A 261 -2.61 -8.22 -10.42
C GLY A 261 -2.51 -9.58 -9.72
N ALA A 262 -2.35 -10.67 -10.46
CA ALA A 262 -1.96 -11.95 -9.90
C ALA A 262 -0.45 -12.18 -10.10
N SER A 263 0.23 -12.77 -9.13
CA SER A 263 1.66 -13.10 -9.24
C SER A 263 1.98 -14.33 -8.42
N TRP A 264 2.96 -15.12 -8.85
CA TRP A 264 3.47 -16.24 -8.07
C TRP A 264 5.00 -16.28 -8.00
N PHE A 265 5.54 -16.90 -6.96
CA PHE A 265 6.98 -17.00 -6.71
C PHE A 265 7.35 -18.42 -6.24
N PRO A 266 8.35 -19.08 -6.85
CA PRO A 266 8.84 -20.38 -6.36
C PRO A 266 9.48 -20.26 -4.98
N ARG A 267 9.25 -21.25 -4.12
CA ARG A 267 9.91 -21.36 -2.81
C ARG A 267 10.18 -22.80 -2.45
N TYR A 268 11.34 -23.04 -1.86
CA TYR A 268 11.81 -24.38 -1.54
C TYR A 268 12.09 -24.54 -0.05
N SER A 269 11.99 -25.79 0.41
CA SER A 269 12.46 -26.21 1.73
C SER A 269 13.17 -27.55 1.57
N LEU A 270 14.44 -27.61 1.98
CA LEU A 270 15.25 -28.82 1.97
C LEU A 270 15.37 -29.35 3.39
N GLN A 271 14.77 -30.51 3.64
CA GLN A 271 14.93 -31.24 4.89
C GLN A 271 16.04 -32.27 4.73
N LEU A 272 17.20 -32.04 5.36
CA LEU A 272 18.29 -33.01 5.39
C LEU A 272 17.93 -34.17 6.33
N THR A 273 18.25 -35.38 5.90
CA THR A 273 18.22 -36.58 6.74
C THR A 273 19.65 -36.94 7.17
N GLU A 274 19.84 -38.11 7.77
CA GLU A 274 21.12 -38.59 8.32
C GLU A 274 22.32 -38.25 7.42
N GLU A 275 23.34 -37.65 8.05
CA GLU A 275 24.63 -37.31 7.47
C GLU A 275 24.64 -36.37 6.25
N SER A 276 23.50 -35.78 5.86
CA SER A 276 23.35 -34.97 4.64
C SER A 276 23.56 -35.75 3.34
N ARG A 277 23.32 -37.06 3.35
CA ARG A 277 23.39 -37.94 2.16
C ARG A 277 22.06 -38.16 1.47
N SER A 278 20.96 -37.87 2.16
CA SER A 278 19.65 -37.76 1.54
C SER A 278 18.90 -36.58 2.14
N GLY A 279 17.80 -36.21 1.50
CA GLY A 279 16.92 -35.16 1.98
C GLY A 279 15.58 -35.17 1.26
N TYR A 280 14.66 -34.35 1.75
CA TYR A 280 13.39 -34.08 1.09
C TYR A 280 13.33 -32.62 0.65
N LEU A 281 13.25 -32.41 -0.66
CA LEU A 281 12.96 -31.10 -1.24
C LEU A 281 11.45 -30.94 -1.34
N SER A 282 10.92 -29.93 -0.66
CA SER A 282 9.52 -29.51 -0.79
C SER A 282 9.46 -28.19 -1.57
N TRP A 283 8.59 -28.13 -2.57
CA TRP A 283 8.36 -26.96 -3.40
C TRP A 283 6.95 -26.41 -3.18
N PHE A 284 6.89 -25.11 -2.92
CA PHE A 284 5.69 -24.30 -2.80
C PHE A 284 5.67 -23.15 -3.83
N ALA A 285 4.48 -22.73 -4.24
CA ALA A 285 4.25 -21.45 -4.90
C ALA A 285 3.72 -20.45 -3.87
N LEU A 286 4.35 -19.29 -3.75
CA LEU A 286 3.78 -18.15 -3.04
C LEU A 286 2.93 -17.35 -4.00
N VAL A 287 1.62 -17.33 -3.79
CA VAL A 287 0.62 -16.72 -4.67
C VAL A 287 0.12 -15.44 -4.05
N ARG A 288 0.12 -14.36 -4.84
CA ARG A 288 -0.51 -13.09 -4.47
C ARG A 288 -1.59 -12.76 -5.48
N ASN A 289 -2.79 -12.46 -4.99
CA ASN A 289 -3.96 -12.11 -5.79
C ASN A 289 -4.43 -10.69 -5.45
N ASP A 290 -4.38 -9.80 -6.44
CA ASP A 290 -4.92 -8.43 -6.45
C ASP A 290 -5.81 -8.21 -7.69
N THR A 291 -6.42 -9.29 -8.19
CA THR A 291 -7.26 -9.24 -9.40
C THR A 291 -8.63 -8.58 -9.15
N GLY A 292 -9.03 -8.47 -7.88
CA GLY A 292 -10.37 -8.05 -7.47
C GLY A 292 -11.36 -9.22 -7.36
N GLU A 293 -10.94 -10.45 -7.66
CA GLU A 293 -11.78 -11.66 -7.57
C GLU A 293 -11.20 -12.67 -6.60
N ASP A 294 -12.03 -13.13 -5.66
CA ASP A 294 -11.69 -14.24 -4.80
C ASP A 294 -11.77 -15.55 -5.58
N TRP A 295 -10.77 -16.41 -5.42
CA TRP A 295 -10.75 -17.72 -6.04
C TRP A 295 -11.10 -18.77 -5.01
N GLU A 296 -12.27 -19.39 -5.11
CA GLU A 296 -12.77 -20.35 -4.12
C GLU A 296 -12.73 -21.80 -4.62
N LYS A 297 -11.89 -22.64 -4.00
CA LYS A 297 -11.68 -24.05 -4.36
C LYS A 297 -11.39 -24.22 -5.86
N VAL A 298 -10.39 -23.50 -6.34
CA VAL A 298 -9.98 -23.51 -7.75
C VAL A 298 -8.74 -24.38 -7.95
N LYS A 299 -8.59 -24.98 -9.12
CA LYS A 299 -7.33 -25.65 -9.49
C LYS A 299 -6.32 -24.61 -9.98
N LEU A 300 -5.13 -24.58 -9.39
CA LEU A 300 -4.08 -23.63 -9.76
C LEU A 300 -3.02 -24.30 -10.63
N PHE A 301 -2.60 -23.55 -11.63
CA PHE A 301 -1.49 -23.90 -12.52
C PHE A 301 -0.48 -22.76 -12.48
N PHE A 302 0.81 -23.07 -12.54
CA PHE A 302 1.89 -22.09 -12.44
C PHE A 302 2.84 -22.26 -13.61
N THR A 303 3.22 -21.17 -14.25
CA THR A 303 4.18 -21.20 -15.37
C THR A 303 5.13 -20.01 -15.31
N ALA A 304 6.34 -20.23 -15.85
CA ALA A 304 7.38 -19.22 -16.01
C ALA A 304 7.36 -18.54 -17.39
N SER A 305 6.49 -18.99 -18.31
CA SER A 305 6.27 -18.32 -19.60
C SER A 305 5.78 -16.89 -19.37
N ASN A 306 6.02 -15.99 -20.32
CA ASN A 306 5.46 -14.64 -20.28
C ASN A 306 4.51 -14.45 -21.48
N PRO A 307 3.18 -14.33 -21.25
CA PRO A 307 2.23 -14.15 -22.33
C PRO A 307 2.32 -12.77 -23.01
N ASP A 308 2.99 -11.80 -22.36
CA ASP A 308 3.21 -10.44 -22.88
C ASP A 308 4.52 -10.30 -23.67
N LEU A 309 5.30 -11.38 -23.85
CA LEU A 309 6.45 -11.33 -24.76
C LEU A 309 5.95 -11.11 -26.18
N ASP A 310 6.29 -9.95 -26.73
CA ASP A 310 6.03 -9.62 -28.12
C ASP A 310 6.75 -10.66 -29.00
N ILE A 311 5.97 -11.54 -29.64
CA ILE A 311 6.47 -12.60 -30.51
C ILE A 311 6.82 -12.02 -31.89
N ASP A 312 6.43 -10.77 -32.13
CA ASP A 312 6.70 -10.06 -33.37
C ASP A 312 8.20 -9.90 -33.61
N LEU A 313 8.62 -10.14 -34.85
CA LEU A 313 9.99 -9.97 -35.28
C LEU A 313 10.42 -8.51 -35.01
N PRO A 314 11.51 -8.25 -34.26
CA PRO A 314 11.97 -6.89 -34.03
C PRO A 314 12.27 -6.21 -35.37
N ILE A 315 11.63 -5.06 -35.60
CA ILE A 315 11.78 -4.32 -36.85
C ILE A 315 13.19 -3.72 -36.87
N VAL A 316 14.08 -4.29 -37.70
CA VAL A 316 15.40 -3.71 -37.98
C VAL A 316 15.19 -2.42 -38.77
N ARG A 317 15.51 -1.28 -38.18
CA ARG A 317 15.53 0.01 -38.88
C ARG A 317 16.88 0.17 -39.59
N GLU A 318 16.87 0.75 -40.79
CA GLU A 318 18.10 1.10 -41.50
C GLU A 318 18.96 2.07 -40.67
N TRP A 319 20.27 1.85 -40.66
CA TRP A 319 21.25 2.81 -40.15
C TRP A 319 21.61 3.79 -41.27
N ARG A 320 21.26 5.08 -41.10
CA ARG A 320 21.73 6.17 -41.97
C ARG A 320 22.87 6.90 -41.26
N ILE A 321 24.07 6.79 -41.81
CA ILE A 321 25.25 7.56 -41.37
C ILE A 321 25.36 8.78 -42.29
N GLN A 322 25.33 9.98 -41.70
CA GLN A 322 25.59 11.24 -42.41
C GLN A 322 26.78 11.93 -41.75
N THR A 323 27.69 12.46 -42.57
CA THR A 323 28.79 13.30 -42.10
C THR A 323 28.29 14.73 -41.98
N GLN A 324 28.34 15.30 -40.78
CA GLN A 324 28.10 16.72 -40.59
C GLN A 324 29.39 17.46 -40.97
N THR A 325 29.40 18.15 -42.12
CA THR A 325 30.46 19.10 -42.42
C THR A 325 30.31 20.24 -41.41
N SER A 326 31.29 20.40 -40.51
CA SER A 326 31.36 21.59 -39.68
C SER A 326 31.57 22.78 -40.61
N ILE A 327 30.54 23.58 -40.80
CA ILE A 327 30.71 24.89 -41.43
C ILE A 327 31.43 25.73 -40.38
N GLU A 328 32.72 25.97 -40.61
CA GLU A 328 33.49 26.96 -39.85
C GLU A 328 32.82 28.33 -40.03
N ASP A 329 32.52 28.96 -38.89
CA ASP A 329 32.05 30.33 -38.78
C ASP A 329 33.02 31.29 -39.48
N SER A 330 32.72 31.66 -40.73
CA SER A 330 33.30 32.83 -41.37
C SER A 330 32.30 33.98 -41.27
N LYS A 331 32.56 34.85 -40.29
CA LYS A 331 31.98 36.19 -40.22
C LYS A 331 32.48 37.05 -41.38
N GLN A 332 31.54 37.85 -41.90
CA GLN A 332 31.64 39.13 -42.65
C GLN A 332 31.04 39.03 -44.05
N VAL A 333 30.22 39.95 -44.57
CA VAL A 333 29.68 41.27 -44.16
C VAL A 333 28.59 41.61 -45.19
N TYR A 334 27.48 42.23 -44.74
CA TYR A 334 26.48 43.11 -45.40
C TYR A 334 26.37 43.16 -46.95
N LYS A 335 25.19 43.22 -47.59
CA LYS A 335 24.14 44.25 -47.46
C LYS A 335 22.95 43.92 -48.41
N GLU A 336 21.71 44.27 -48.00
CA GLU A 336 20.58 44.89 -48.76
C GLU A 336 20.17 44.28 -50.13
N ASP A 337 18.91 44.04 -50.54
CA ASP A 337 17.61 44.70 -50.35
C ASP A 337 16.52 43.80 -51.03
N VAL A 338 15.37 43.51 -50.42
CA VAL A 338 14.04 44.17 -50.57
C VAL A 338 13.03 43.33 -51.39
N GLU A 339 11.86 43.17 -50.76
CA GLU A 339 10.50 43.05 -51.31
C GLU A 339 9.78 41.70 -51.58
N SER A 340 8.67 41.58 -50.81
CA SER A 340 7.32 41.19 -51.26
C SER A 340 6.98 39.69 -51.21
N TYR A 341 5.85 39.18 -50.67
CA TYR A 341 4.55 39.74 -50.28
C TYR A 341 3.96 38.97 -49.07
N ALA A 342 3.19 39.69 -48.25
CA ALA A 342 1.97 39.32 -47.49
C ALA A 342 1.74 37.84 -47.09
N ALA A 343 1.75 37.48 -45.81
CA ALA A 343 0.68 37.73 -44.82
C ALA A 343 -0.62 36.95 -45.09
N GLN A 344 -0.85 35.89 -44.30
CA GLN A 344 -2.13 35.61 -43.67
C GLN A 344 -1.87 35.14 -42.23
N ASP A 345 -2.26 36.01 -41.29
CA ASP A 345 -2.39 35.78 -39.86
C ASP A 345 -3.54 34.80 -39.54
N ILE A 346 -3.44 34.11 -38.40
CA ILE A 346 -4.35 34.26 -37.23
C ILE A 346 -3.64 33.70 -35.98
N SER A 347 -3.70 34.53 -34.93
CA SER A 347 -2.97 34.55 -33.64
C SER A 347 -3.20 33.40 -32.64
N PRO A 348 -2.40 33.38 -31.55
CA PRO A 348 -2.95 33.22 -30.20
C PRO A 348 -2.71 34.48 -29.34
N SER A 349 -3.74 34.86 -28.58
CA SER A 349 -3.80 36.08 -27.78
C SER A 349 -2.90 36.04 -26.54
N SER A 350 -2.29 37.18 -26.28
CA SER A 350 -1.57 37.58 -25.07
C SER A 350 -2.47 37.87 -23.87
N GLY A 351 -1.95 37.61 -22.67
CA GLY A 351 -2.29 38.33 -21.44
C GLY A 351 -1.03 38.52 -20.59
N LYS A 352 -0.44 39.72 -20.60
CA LYS A 352 0.63 40.17 -19.69
C LYS A 352 0.03 41.11 -18.64
N ALA A 353 0.51 41.03 -17.40
CA ALA A 353 0.59 42.18 -16.50
C ALA A 353 1.87 42.09 -15.66
N ALA A 354 2.55 43.23 -15.53
CA ALA A 354 3.91 43.44 -15.02
C ALA A 354 3.98 43.57 -13.48
N PRO A 355 5.18 43.55 -12.86
CA PRO A 355 5.37 43.73 -11.43
C PRO A 355 5.69 45.19 -11.07
N GLU A 356 5.25 45.65 -9.90
CA GLU A 356 5.62 46.96 -9.35
C GLU A 356 6.23 46.81 -7.94
N LYS A 357 7.38 47.48 -7.75
CA LYS A 357 8.13 47.63 -6.49
C LYS A 357 7.65 48.87 -5.74
N LEU A 358 7.74 48.89 -4.40
CA LEU A 358 8.17 50.06 -3.62
C LEU A 358 8.68 49.66 -2.21
N LYS A 359 9.50 50.53 -1.62
CA LYS A 359 10.57 50.32 -0.62
C LYS A 359 10.15 50.44 0.87
N GLU A 360 10.82 49.63 1.69
CA GLU A 360 11.56 49.86 2.96
C GLU A 360 11.42 51.17 3.78
N ALA A 361 11.18 51.05 5.11
CA ALA A 361 11.91 51.75 6.21
C ALA A 361 11.58 51.23 7.64
N GLU A 362 12.63 50.73 8.32
CA GLU A 362 13.06 50.79 9.75
C GLU A 362 12.17 50.47 11.00
N ALA A 363 12.53 49.37 11.69
CA ALA A 363 12.90 49.10 13.11
C ALA A 363 12.50 50.07 14.28
N PRO A 364 12.45 49.67 15.60
CA PRO A 364 13.28 48.63 16.22
C PRO A 364 12.73 47.77 17.41
N ARG A 365 13.61 46.82 17.76
CA ARG A 365 13.71 45.86 18.88
C ARG A 365 13.47 46.42 20.31
N LYS A 366 13.00 45.54 21.23
CA LYS A 366 13.54 45.28 22.61
C LYS A 366 12.79 44.10 23.26
N LYS A 367 13.44 42.93 23.41
CA LYS A 367 14.12 42.38 24.61
C LYS A 367 13.21 42.08 25.81
N SER A 368 13.01 40.79 26.05
CA SER A 368 12.54 40.22 27.31
C SER A 368 13.64 40.30 28.40
N LYS A 369 13.22 40.42 29.66
CA LYS A 369 13.99 39.99 30.84
C LYS A 369 13.05 39.43 31.91
N ARG A 370 13.51 38.30 32.45
CA ARG A 370 13.07 37.50 33.60
C ARG A 370 12.78 38.29 34.89
N SER A 371 12.03 37.63 35.78
CA SER A 371 12.21 37.46 37.25
C SER A 371 11.00 37.96 38.06
N THR A 372 10.52 37.38 39.16
CA THR A 372 10.85 36.21 39.99
C THR A 372 9.71 36.09 41.02
N SER A 373 9.51 34.89 41.54
CA SER A 373 8.72 34.58 42.73
C SER A 373 9.08 35.43 43.96
N LYS A 374 8.13 35.68 44.87
CA LYS A 374 8.14 35.10 46.24
C LYS A 374 6.95 35.54 47.10
N SER A 375 6.59 34.61 47.99
CA SER A 375 5.57 34.59 49.03
C SER A 375 5.58 35.74 50.05
N GLY A 376 4.43 35.92 50.70
CA GLY A 376 4.27 36.52 52.02
C GLY A 376 2.97 36.03 52.67
N ILE A 377 3.04 35.64 53.94
CA ILE A 377 2.09 34.87 54.74
C ILE A 377 1.11 35.77 55.54
N ASN A 378 -0.11 35.24 55.76
CA ASN A 378 -1.19 35.52 56.74
C ASN A 378 -0.96 36.51 57.89
N ILE A 379 -2.02 37.25 58.31
CA ILE A 379 -2.65 37.25 59.66
C ILE A 379 -4.16 37.63 59.58
N HIS A 380 -4.95 37.02 60.49
CA HIS A 380 -6.40 36.95 60.75
C HIS A 380 -7.28 38.23 60.78
N GLY A 381 -8.58 38.03 60.47
CA GLY A 381 -9.67 38.31 61.41
C GLY A 381 -10.84 39.17 60.92
N ASN A 382 -11.91 38.57 60.36
CA ASN A 382 -13.29 38.59 60.93
C ASN A 382 -14.35 38.09 59.93
N ILE A 383 -15.37 37.45 60.51
CA ILE A 383 -16.54 36.85 59.86
C ILE A 383 -17.64 37.91 59.76
N SER A 384 -18.13 38.17 58.54
CA SER A 384 -19.51 38.50 58.10
C SER A 384 -19.37 39.06 56.66
N ASP A 385 -20.18 38.84 55.65
CA ASP A 385 -21.51 38.29 55.45
C ASP A 385 -21.53 37.64 54.05
N LYS A 386 -22.48 36.73 53.81
CA LYS A 386 -22.77 36.20 52.48
C LYS A 386 -23.29 37.32 51.56
N SER A 387 -22.39 38.01 50.86
CA SER A 387 -22.75 38.80 49.68
C SER A 387 -22.72 37.88 48.47
N ALA A 388 -23.87 37.73 47.80
CA ALA A 388 -23.92 37.14 46.47
C ALA A 388 -22.86 37.82 45.57
N ALA A 389 -22.09 37.02 44.83
CA ALA A 389 -21.08 37.51 43.90
C ALA A 389 -21.70 38.56 42.98
N ALA A 390 -21.01 39.69 42.79
CA ALA A 390 -21.53 40.80 41.99
C ALA A 390 -21.87 40.30 40.57
N PRO A 391 -22.95 40.80 39.93
CA PRO A 391 -23.42 40.34 38.61
C PRO A 391 -22.34 40.30 37.51
N MET A 392 -21.27 41.11 37.63
CA MET A 392 -20.13 41.11 36.71
C MET A 392 -19.19 39.90 36.84
N GLU A 393 -19.10 39.26 38.01
CA GLU A 393 -18.31 38.03 38.16
C GLU A 393 -19.03 36.82 37.57
N GLN A 394 -20.35 36.76 37.73
CA GLN A 394 -21.19 35.75 37.09
C GLN A 394 -21.15 35.88 35.56
N SER A 395 -21.23 37.11 35.03
CA SER A 395 -21.11 37.32 33.58
C SER A 395 -19.71 36.99 33.03
N ARG A 396 -18.64 37.28 33.79
CA ARG A 396 -17.26 36.87 33.43
C ARG A 396 -17.08 35.35 33.40
N GLN A 397 -17.63 34.63 34.38
CA GLN A 397 -17.58 33.16 34.41
C GLN A 397 -18.33 32.54 33.22
N ILE A 398 -19.52 33.07 32.89
CA ILE A 398 -20.33 32.62 31.74
C ILE A 398 -19.58 32.86 30.42
N ILE A 399 -18.95 34.02 30.25
CA ILE A 399 -18.14 34.32 29.05
C ILE A 399 -16.95 33.35 28.95
N GLN A 400 -16.25 33.08 30.05
CA GLN A 400 -15.10 32.20 30.06
C GLN A 400 -15.47 30.74 29.76
N GLU A 401 -16.60 30.25 30.28
CA GLU A 401 -17.15 28.93 29.99
C GLU A 401 -17.55 28.79 28.51
N ASN A 402 -18.14 29.83 27.91
CA ASN A 402 -18.46 29.87 26.48
C ASN A 402 -17.21 29.80 25.58
N TYR A 403 -16.12 30.47 25.96
CA TYR A 403 -14.85 30.36 25.23
C TYR A 403 -14.26 28.96 25.32
N SER A 404 -14.35 28.29 26.48
CA SER A 404 -13.90 26.90 26.61
C SER A 404 -14.74 25.91 25.80
N ASN A 405 -16.06 26.07 25.78
CA ASN A 405 -16.95 25.19 25.02
C ASN A 405 -16.72 25.33 23.51
N ARG A 406 -16.57 26.58 23.02
CA ARG A 406 -16.24 26.85 21.62
C ARG A 406 -14.86 26.32 21.23
N ALA A 407 -13.87 26.40 22.13
CA ALA A 407 -12.54 25.83 21.90
C ALA A 407 -12.58 24.29 21.80
N ASN A 408 -13.43 23.63 22.60
CA ASN A 408 -13.64 22.19 22.53
C ASN A 408 -14.34 21.75 21.23
N SER A 409 -15.34 22.50 20.77
CA SER A 409 -16.02 22.30 19.49
C SER A 409 -15.04 22.41 18.30
N LEU A 410 -14.25 23.50 18.26
CA LEU A 410 -13.20 23.70 17.23
C LEU A 410 -12.13 22.60 17.24
N ARG A 411 -11.74 22.12 18.43
CA ARG A 411 -10.78 21.01 18.55
C ARG A 411 -11.37 19.70 18.03
N THR A 412 -12.66 19.47 18.22
CA THR A 412 -13.36 18.27 17.75
C THR A 412 -13.49 18.30 16.23
N GLU A 413 -13.80 19.47 15.65
CA GLU A 413 -13.81 19.69 14.21
C GLU A 413 -12.43 19.45 13.57
N ASP A 414 -11.36 20.00 14.14
CA ASP A 414 -9.99 19.78 13.66
C ASP A 414 -9.59 18.29 13.73
N ASN A 415 -9.91 17.61 14.85
CA ASN A 415 -9.66 16.17 14.98
C ASN A 415 -10.39 15.34 13.91
N LEU A 416 -11.66 15.68 13.60
CA LEU A 416 -12.44 14.99 12.58
C LEU A 416 -11.92 15.27 11.16
N ASN A 417 -11.51 16.50 10.85
CA ASN A 417 -10.93 16.85 9.55
C ASN A 417 -9.58 16.18 9.31
N GLN A 418 -8.72 16.13 10.33
CA GLN A 418 -7.46 15.39 10.25
C GLN A 418 -7.70 13.89 10.15
N LEU A 419 -8.70 13.35 10.88
CA LEU A 419 -9.10 11.94 10.76
C LEU A 419 -9.50 11.60 9.32
N LYS A 420 -10.34 12.41 8.65
CA LYS A 420 -10.70 12.23 7.23
C LYS A 420 -9.46 12.18 6.32
N THR A 421 -8.48 13.02 6.60
CA THR A 421 -7.21 13.10 5.86
C THR A 421 -6.37 11.84 6.05
N ASP A 422 -6.23 11.37 7.29
CA ASP A 422 -5.48 10.15 7.59
C ASP A 422 -6.15 8.91 6.99
N LEU A 423 -7.48 8.82 7.06
CA LEU A 423 -8.24 7.74 6.41
C LEU A 423 -8.06 7.76 4.87
N ALA A 424 -7.99 8.95 4.25
CA ALA A 424 -7.63 9.12 2.84
C ALA A 424 -6.27 8.51 2.54
N ASN A 425 -5.27 9.00 3.26
CA ASN A 425 -3.88 8.64 3.05
C ASN A 425 -3.66 7.15 3.32
N GLN A 426 -4.31 6.58 4.33
CA GLN A 426 -4.25 5.14 4.58
C GLN A 426 -4.75 4.35 3.37
N GLN A 427 -5.93 4.69 2.85
CA GLN A 427 -6.54 4.00 1.72
C GLN A 427 -5.69 4.14 0.44
N ASP A 428 -5.23 5.34 0.13
CA ASP A 428 -4.41 5.61 -1.06
C ASP A 428 -3.05 4.91 -1.00
N ASN A 429 -2.39 4.91 0.16
CA ASN A 429 -1.13 4.20 0.34
C ASN A 429 -1.32 2.69 0.32
N PHE A 430 -2.42 2.18 0.90
CA PHE A 430 -2.75 0.75 0.85
C PHE A 430 -3.00 0.30 -0.59
N ASN A 431 -3.71 1.10 -1.37
CA ASN A 431 -3.98 0.86 -2.80
C ASN A 431 -2.73 1.01 -3.68
N GLY A 432 -1.84 1.94 -3.33
CA GLY A 432 -0.54 2.11 -3.98
C GLY A 432 0.52 1.09 -3.57
N GLY A 433 0.21 0.12 -2.71
CA GLY A 433 1.16 -0.90 -2.23
C GLY A 433 2.19 -0.41 -1.21
N ARG A 434 2.06 0.82 -0.69
CA ARG A 434 2.91 1.41 0.35
C ARG A 434 2.35 1.08 1.73
N TYR A 435 2.42 -0.20 2.10
CA TYR A 435 1.75 -0.73 3.30
C TYR A 435 2.32 -0.20 4.62
N ASP A 436 3.59 0.18 4.66
CA ASP A 436 4.24 0.84 5.79
C ASP A 436 3.64 2.23 6.05
N GLN A 437 3.49 3.04 5.00
CA GLN A 437 2.84 4.35 5.07
C GLN A 437 1.34 4.19 5.39
N ALA A 438 0.67 3.21 4.79
CA ALA A 438 -0.73 2.93 5.09
C ALA A 438 -0.93 2.59 6.57
N ASN A 439 -0.08 1.74 7.14
CA ASN A 439 -0.13 1.39 8.56
C ASN A 439 0.14 2.61 9.46
N TYR A 440 1.07 3.49 9.08
CA TYR A 440 1.34 4.73 9.80
C TYR A 440 0.08 5.63 9.87
N TYR A 441 -0.53 5.93 8.73
CA TYR A 441 -1.75 6.76 8.70
C TYR A 441 -2.92 6.09 9.41
N GLY A 442 -3.07 4.77 9.32
CA GLY A 442 -4.07 4.04 10.09
C GLY A 442 -3.87 4.18 11.61
N GLN A 443 -2.64 4.11 12.10
CA GLN A 443 -2.35 4.33 13.52
C GLN A 443 -2.64 5.78 13.96
N GLU A 444 -2.33 6.77 13.12
CA GLU A 444 -2.68 8.17 13.38
C GLU A 444 -4.20 8.40 13.39
N ALA A 445 -4.96 7.68 12.54
CA ALA A 445 -6.41 7.67 12.57
C ALA A 445 -6.96 7.06 13.87
N LEU A 446 -6.45 5.91 14.33
CA LEU A 446 -6.84 5.29 15.61
C LEU A 446 -6.57 6.20 16.82
N LYS A 447 -5.44 6.92 16.83
CA LYS A 447 -5.17 7.95 17.84
C LYS A 447 -6.19 9.09 17.82
N LYS A 448 -6.77 9.42 16.67
CA LYS A 448 -7.80 10.44 16.55
C LYS A 448 -9.17 9.91 16.95
N PHE A 449 -9.53 8.67 16.59
CA PHE A 449 -10.74 7.99 17.06
C PHE A 449 -10.84 8.00 18.60
N SER A 450 -9.74 7.67 19.29
CA SER A 450 -9.69 7.71 20.78
C SER A 450 -9.84 9.10 21.41
N LYS A 451 -9.77 10.19 20.63
CA LYS A 451 -9.96 11.58 21.10
C LYS A 451 -11.36 12.12 20.81
N LEU A 452 -12.20 11.35 20.10
CA LEU A 452 -13.57 11.73 19.78
C LEU A 452 -14.50 11.50 20.99
N SER A 453 -15.69 12.11 20.94
CA SER A 453 -16.76 11.81 21.89
C SER A 453 -17.26 10.37 21.75
N ASP A 454 -17.90 9.83 22.80
CA ASP A 454 -18.49 8.48 22.76
C ASP A 454 -19.55 8.35 21.64
N PHE A 455 -20.29 9.43 21.37
CA PHE A 455 -21.25 9.49 20.27
C PHE A 455 -20.56 9.33 18.91
N SER A 456 -19.58 10.20 18.63
CA SER A 456 -18.82 10.18 17.38
C SER A 456 -18.12 8.84 17.14
N ARG A 457 -17.54 8.25 18.20
CA ARG A 457 -16.89 6.95 18.11
C ARG A 457 -17.86 5.82 17.79
N LYS A 458 -19.06 5.83 18.41
CA LYS A 458 -20.09 4.83 18.16
C LYS A 458 -20.58 4.87 16.71
N GLU A 459 -20.83 6.06 16.18
CA GLU A 459 -21.27 6.23 14.78
C GLU A 459 -20.18 5.82 13.78
N LEU A 460 -18.90 6.05 14.10
CA LEU A 460 -17.77 5.71 13.22
C LEU A 460 -17.16 4.32 13.48
N ASN A 461 -17.78 3.47 14.30
CA ASN A 461 -17.22 2.19 14.71
C ASN A 461 -16.91 1.24 13.54
N SER A 462 -17.73 1.26 12.49
CA SER A 462 -17.48 0.48 11.26
C SER A 462 -16.20 0.93 10.54
N ILE A 463 -15.94 2.23 10.54
CA ILE A 463 -14.74 2.84 9.94
C ILE A 463 -13.52 2.58 10.81
N GLU A 464 -13.64 2.66 12.14
CA GLU A 464 -12.59 2.27 13.10
C GLU A 464 -12.20 0.80 12.89
N THR A 465 -13.19 -0.09 12.79
CA THR A 465 -12.98 -1.53 12.53
C THR A 465 -12.28 -1.78 11.18
N TYR A 466 -12.73 -1.10 10.11
CA TYR A 466 -12.11 -1.21 8.80
C TYR A 466 -10.65 -0.69 8.80
N THR A 467 -10.39 0.39 9.54
CA THR A 467 -9.05 0.95 9.75
C THR A 467 -8.11 -0.08 10.38
N GLU A 468 -8.56 -0.75 11.44
CA GLU A 468 -7.81 -1.83 12.10
C GLU A 468 -7.57 -3.02 11.16
N GLU A 469 -8.59 -3.40 10.38
CA GLU A 469 -8.48 -4.49 9.42
C GLU A 469 -7.42 -4.20 8.35
N LEU A 470 -7.38 -2.97 7.81
CA LEU A 470 -6.35 -2.54 6.87
C LEU A 470 -4.94 -2.57 7.48
N ILE A 471 -4.78 -2.12 8.74
CA ILE A 471 -3.49 -2.21 9.44
C ILE A 471 -3.06 -3.66 9.59
N ARG A 472 -3.99 -4.54 9.98
CA ARG A 472 -3.73 -5.98 10.10
C ARG A 472 -3.31 -6.58 8.76
N LYS A 473 -4.04 -6.29 7.67
CA LYS A 473 -3.71 -6.73 6.30
C LYS A 473 -2.34 -6.22 5.86
N GLY A 474 -2.08 -4.92 6.01
CA GLY A 474 -0.79 -4.30 5.66
C GLY A 474 0.37 -4.92 6.42
N SER A 475 0.18 -5.20 7.72
CA SER A 475 1.18 -5.87 8.56
C SER A 475 1.45 -7.32 8.13
N LEU A 476 0.41 -8.08 7.73
CA LEU A 476 0.56 -9.43 7.17
C LEU A 476 1.32 -9.41 5.85
N ILE A 477 1.03 -8.44 4.98
CA ILE A 477 1.74 -8.28 3.71
C ILE A 477 3.21 -7.94 3.96
N LEU A 478 3.50 -6.98 4.84
CA LEU A 478 4.89 -6.62 5.18
C LEU A 478 5.66 -7.78 5.82
N SER A 479 5.04 -8.55 6.71
CA SER A 479 5.71 -9.72 7.32
C SER A 479 6.03 -10.79 6.28
N SER A 480 5.12 -11.02 5.33
CA SER A 480 5.34 -11.94 4.21
C SER A 480 6.37 -11.43 3.18
N GLN A 481 6.71 -10.14 3.15
CA GLN A 481 7.82 -9.61 2.35
C GLN A 481 9.19 -9.79 3.02
N LYS A 482 9.24 -10.02 4.34
CA LYS A 482 10.50 -10.26 5.09
C LYS A 482 11.11 -11.65 4.86
N ILE A 483 10.78 -12.31 3.74
CA ILE A 483 11.31 -13.63 3.40
C ILE A 483 12.81 -13.52 3.16
N PRO A 484 13.65 -14.27 3.90
CA PRO A 484 15.09 -14.27 3.67
C PRO A 484 15.41 -14.75 2.24
N GLY A 485 16.28 -14.01 1.53
CA GLY A 485 16.65 -14.28 0.14
C GLY A 485 15.83 -13.53 -0.92
N GLY A 486 14.77 -12.83 -0.52
CA GLY A 486 13.90 -12.09 -1.45
C GLY A 486 13.00 -13.01 -2.30
N LEU A 487 11.99 -12.41 -2.93
CA LEU A 487 11.13 -13.12 -3.87
C LEU A 487 11.74 -13.05 -5.27
N ILE A 488 12.04 -14.20 -5.86
CA ILE A 488 12.54 -14.30 -7.23
C ILE A 488 11.35 -14.62 -8.13
N PRO A 489 10.93 -13.72 -9.04
CA PRO A 489 9.85 -14.02 -9.96
C PRO A 489 10.26 -15.16 -10.90
N PRO A 490 9.33 -16.03 -11.29
CA PRO A 490 9.61 -17.09 -12.24
C PRO A 490 10.00 -16.47 -13.58
N SER A 491 11.11 -16.94 -14.15
CA SER A 491 11.58 -16.57 -15.49
C SER A 491 11.61 -17.79 -16.39
N SER A 492 11.24 -17.60 -17.65
CA SER A 492 11.29 -18.66 -18.66
C SER A 492 12.72 -19.20 -18.76
N LEU A 493 12.89 -20.51 -18.64
CA LEU A 493 14.10 -21.14 -19.15
C LEU A 493 14.02 -21.15 -20.67
N GLU A 494 15.12 -20.80 -21.34
CA GLU A 494 15.26 -21.04 -22.78
C GLU A 494 14.86 -22.48 -23.13
N GLY A 495 13.76 -22.61 -23.87
CA GLY A 495 13.25 -23.88 -24.41
C GLY A 495 12.38 -24.73 -23.49
N PHE A 496 11.98 -24.27 -22.29
CA PHE A 496 11.10 -25.04 -21.40
C PHE A 496 9.89 -24.21 -20.92
N ASP A 497 8.74 -24.46 -21.56
CA ASP A 497 7.43 -24.08 -21.02
C ASP A 497 6.91 -25.25 -20.16
N TYR A 498 7.20 -25.21 -18.86
CA TYR A 498 6.66 -26.19 -17.91
C TYR A 498 5.55 -25.57 -17.06
N GLN A 499 4.44 -26.30 -16.93
CA GLN A 499 3.32 -25.91 -16.09
C GLN A 499 3.27 -26.78 -14.82
N TYR A 500 3.47 -26.16 -13.66
CA TYR A 500 3.28 -26.80 -12.36
C TYR A 500 1.80 -26.77 -11.98
N VAL A 501 1.36 -27.75 -11.20
CA VAL A 501 -0.05 -27.91 -10.82
C VAL A 501 -0.14 -27.99 -9.29
N SER A 502 -1.13 -27.32 -8.70
CA SER A 502 -1.44 -27.49 -7.28
C SER A 502 -1.90 -28.92 -7.00
N GLY A 503 -1.46 -29.49 -5.88
CA GLY A 503 -1.86 -30.86 -5.49
C GLY A 503 -3.34 -30.99 -5.14
N ILE A 504 -3.98 -29.88 -4.71
CA ILE A 504 -5.39 -29.78 -4.37
C ILE A 504 -6.02 -28.52 -4.98
N SER A 505 -7.34 -28.38 -4.83
CA SER A 505 -8.02 -27.11 -5.11
C SER A 505 -7.79 -26.12 -3.97
N GLU A 506 -7.42 -24.89 -4.31
CA GLU A 506 -7.00 -23.85 -3.36
C GLU A 506 -8.04 -22.74 -3.26
N THR A 507 -8.05 -22.03 -2.14
CA THR A 507 -8.81 -20.79 -1.97
C THR A 507 -7.85 -19.62 -1.80
N ILE A 508 -7.85 -18.68 -2.74
CA ILE A 508 -6.94 -17.53 -2.77
C ILE A 508 -7.77 -16.25 -2.80
N PRO A 509 -7.91 -15.53 -1.67
CA PRO A 509 -8.61 -14.26 -1.62
C PRO A 509 -7.85 -13.19 -2.41
N SER A 510 -8.57 -12.23 -3.01
CA SER A 510 -7.99 -11.06 -3.65
C SER A 510 -7.67 -9.96 -2.62
N ASP A 511 -6.84 -10.28 -1.65
CA ASP A 511 -6.49 -9.41 -0.52
C ASP A 511 -5.03 -8.94 -0.52
N ARG A 512 -4.30 -9.21 -1.62
CA ARG A 512 -2.87 -8.91 -1.80
C ARG A 512 -1.91 -9.66 -0.87
N SER A 513 -2.40 -10.57 -0.03
CA SER A 513 -1.55 -11.39 0.83
C SER A 513 -0.86 -12.51 0.03
N PHE A 514 0.27 -12.99 0.56
CA PHE A 514 0.94 -14.18 0.01
C PHE A 514 0.34 -15.46 0.60
N ASN A 515 -0.22 -16.28 -0.29
CA ASN A 515 -0.78 -17.59 0.01
C ASN A 515 0.21 -18.67 -0.41
N LYS A 516 0.56 -19.58 0.52
CA LYS A 516 1.54 -20.64 0.27
C LYS A 516 0.84 -21.89 -0.24
N VAL A 517 1.00 -22.19 -1.52
CA VAL A 517 0.42 -23.36 -2.20
C VAL A 517 1.47 -24.46 -2.30
N PHE A 518 1.13 -25.68 -1.87
CA PHE A 518 2.03 -26.83 -2.01
C PHE A 518 1.96 -27.39 -3.44
N LEU A 519 3.14 -27.58 -4.06
CA LEU A 519 3.24 -28.18 -5.38
C LEU A 519 3.66 -29.64 -5.27
N LYS A 520 4.84 -29.88 -4.67
CA LYS A 520 5.43 -31.21 -4.65
C LYS A 520 6.43 -31.40 -3.51
N LYS A 521 6.63 -32.66 -3.14
CA LYS A 521 7.70 -33.10 -2.24
C LYS A 521 8.44 -34.26 -2.89
N LYS A 522 9.77 -34.19 -2.92
CA LYS A 522 10.64 -35.16 -3.58
C LYS A 522 11.78 -35.57 -2.67
N SER A 523 12.18 -36.84 -2.71
CA SER A 523 13.41 -37.30 -2.07
C SER A 523 14.59 -37.05 -2.99
N LEU A 524 15.67 -36.51 -2.44
CA LEU A 524 16.93 -36.27 -3.16
C LEU A 524 18.03 -37.11 -2.54
N SER A 525 18.80 -37.78 -3.41
CA SER A 525 20.13 -38.29 -3.07
C SER A 525 21.11 -37.12 -3.11
N LEU A 526 21.78 -36.88 -1.99
CA LEU A 526 22.68 -35.74 -1.81
C LEU A 526 24.12 -36.25 -1.73
N THR A 527 25.01 -35.57 -2.44
CA THR A 527 26.45 -35.80 -2.35
C THR A 527 27.06 -34.64 -1.56
N PRO A 528 27.38 -34.83 -0.26
CA PRO A 528 28.00 -33.79 0.54
C PRO A 528 29.46 -33.58 0.12
N GLY A 529 29.86 -32.32 0.04
CA GLY A 529 31.23 -31.90 -0.23
C GLY A 529 31.52 -30.57 0.46
N TYR A 530 32.78 -30.15 0.45
CA TYR A 530 33.16 -28.88 1.05
C TYR A 530 33.93 -28.03 0.07
N PHE A 531 33.71 -26.71 0.12
CA PHE A 531 34.48 -25.73 -0.62
C PHE A 531 35.21 -24.80 0.34
N ALA A 532 36.45 -24.44 0.02
CA ALA A 532 37.20 -23.46 0.78
C ALA A 532 37.98 -22.54 -0.17
N SER A 533 37.87 -21.23 0.06
CA SER A 533 38.69 -20.22 -0.59
C SER A 533 39.26 -19.29 0.48
N PRO A 534 40.47 -19.58 1.02
CA PRO A 534 41.06 -18.79 2.10
C PRO A 534 41.36 -17.33 1.71
N LEU A 535 41.34 -17.00 0.42
CA LEU A 535 41.42 -15.63 -0.09
C LEU A 535 40.08 -14.88 0.01
N ALA A 536 38.95 -15.58 -0.04
CA ALA A 536 37.61 -14.99 0.08
C ALA A 536 37.12 -14.94 1.53
N GLY A 537 37.50 -15.92 2.35
CA GLY A 537 37.19 -15.92 3.78
C GLY A 537 37.79 -17.12 4.52
N PRO A 538 37.91 -17.05 5.86
CA PRO A 538 38.39 -18.17 6.65
C PRO A 538 37.35 -19.30 6.70
N GLY A 539 37.80 -20.55 6.60
CA GLY A 539 36.98 -21.75 6.83
C GLY A 539 36.45 -22.44 5.56
N ALA A 540 35.83 -23.60 5.75
CA ALA A 540 35.20 -24.37 4.68
C ALA A 540 33.67 -24.30 4.77
N TYR A 541 33.02 -24.33 3.61
CA TYR A 541 31.58 -24.28 3.44
C TYR A 541 31.06 -25.66 3.04
N LEU A 542 30.07 -26.15 3.76
CA LEU A 542 29.36 -27.37 3.39
C LEU A 542 28.53 -27.09 2.14
N THR A 543 28.66 -27.98 1.17
CA THR A 543 27.89 -27.98 -0.07
C THR A 543 27.25 -29.35 -0.24
N VAL A 544 26.08 -29.38 -0.86
CA VAL A 544 25.44 -30.63 -1.27
C VAL A 544 25.11 -30.53 -2.75
N GLU A 545 25.47 -31.57 -3.49
CA GLU A 545 25.10 -31.71 -4.89
C GLU A 545 24.00 -32.77 -5.01
N ALA A 546 23.00 -32.48 -5.84
CA ALA A 546 21.91 -33.39 -6.16
C ALA A 546 21.67 -33.37 -7.66
N SER A 547 21.24 -34.47 -8.26
CA SER A 547 20.81 -34.47 -9.65
C SER A 547 19.33 -34.12 -9.74
N ASN A 548 18.94 -33.23 -10.65
CA ASN A 548 17.55 -33.01 -11.02
C ASN A 548 17.06 -34.11 -11.98
N SER A 549 17.18 -35.38 -11.58
CA SER A 549 16.97 -36.53 -12.48
C SER A 549 15.52 -36.81 -12.88
N GLU A 550 14.54 -36.09 -12.34
CA GLU A 550 13.13 -36.25 -12.73
C GLU A 550 12.69 -35.05 -13.58
N GLY A 551 11.81 -35.31 -14.55
CA GLY A 551 11.53 -34.49 -15.74
C GLY A 551 11.03 -33.04 -15.57
N GLU A 552 11.04 -32.47 -14.37
CA GLU A 552 10.50 -31.14 -14.09
C GLU A 552 11.64 -30.15 -13.87
N PRO A 553 11.66 -29.00 -14.57
CA PRO A 553 12.64 -27.96 -14.28
C PRO A 553 12.38 -27.38 -12.88
N LEU A 554 13.46 -27.07 -12.16
CA LEU A 554 13.41 -26.30 -10.92
C LEU A 554 13.70 -24.84 -11.27
N LEU A 555 12.81 -23.94 -10.89
CA LEU A 555 13.01 -22.50 -11.10
C LEU A 555 13.83 -21.90 -9.97
N ALA A 556 14.56 -20.83 -10.27
CA ALA A 556 15.27 -20.09 -9.23
C ALA A 556 14.32 -19.61 -8.12
N GLY A 557 14.72 -19.78 -6.87
CA GLY A 557 13.90 -19.37 -5.73
C GLY A 557 14.59 -19.54 -4.38
N PRO A 558 14.15 -18.79 -3.35
CA PRO A 558 14.68 -18.94 -2.00
C PRO A 558 14.40 -20.34 -1.45
N MET A 559 15.39 -20.88 -0.73
CA MET A 559 15.34 -22.18 -0.10
C MET A 559 15.73 -22.09 1.39
N GLU A 560 14.90 -22.68 2.24
CA GLU A 560 15.22 -22.90 3.65
C GLU A 560 15.79 -24.31 3.84
N VAL A 561 16.88 -24.43 4.59
CA VAL A 561 17.52 -25.74 4.84
C VAL A 561 17.38 -26.12 6.30
N PHE A 562 16.82 -27.30 6.55
CA PHE A 562 16.56 -27.84 7.88
C PHE A 562 17.34 -29.14 8.11
N SER A 563 17.72 -29.39 9.35
CA SER A 563 18.17 -30.69 9.85
C SER A 563 17.40 -31.01 11.12
N GLY A 564 16.64 -32.12 11.12
CA GLY A 564 15.60 -32.34 12.11
C GLY A 564 14.63 -31.14 12.17
N ASN A 565 14.42 -30.58 13.37
CA ASN A 565 13.56 -29.41 13.56
C ASN A 565 14.33 -28.08 13.56
N THR A 566 15.62 -28.09 13.23
CA THR A 566 16.51 -26.94 13.31
C THR A 566 16.75 -26.33 11.91
N LEU A 567 16.47 -25.04 11.76
CA LEU A 567 16.86 -24.27 10.58
C LEU A 567 18.39 -24.09 10.59
N LEU A 568 19.07 -24.64 9.59
CA LEU A 568 20.51 -24.46 9.40
C LEU A 568 20.83 -23.14 8.71
N GLY A 569 19.97 -22.70 7.81
CA GLY A 569 20.13 -21.43 7.10
C GLY A 569 19.21 -21.28 5.90
N ASN A 570 19.45 -20.19 5.16
CA ASN A 570 18.74 -19.82 3.95
C ASN A 570 19.75 -19.74 2.80
N THR A 571 19.35 -20.22 1.63
CA THR A 571 20.14 -20.16 0.40
C THR A 571 19.19 -19.91 -0.79
N VAL A 572 19.73 -19.83 -1.99
CA VAL A 572 18.96 -19.68 -3.23
C VAL A 572 19.17 -20.94 -4.06
N LEU A 573 18.08 -21.58 -4.46
CA LEU A 573 18.13 -22.60 -5.49
C LEU A 573 18.26 -21.89 -6.84
N ASN A 574 19.27 -22.25 -7.62
CA ASN A 574 19.39 -21.78 -8.99
C ASN A 574 18.46 -22.58 -9.91
N THR A 575 18.10 -21.95 -11.03
CA THR A 575 17.35 -22.62 -12.08
C THR A 575 18.11 -23.86 -12.58
N SER A 576 17.42 -24.99 -12.68
CA SER A 576 18.00 -26.28 -13.10
C SER A 576 17.05 -27.05 -14.01
N LYS A 577 17.53 -27.42 -15.20
CA LYS A 577 16.81 -28.29 -16.15
C LYS A 577 16.78 -29.73 -15.66
N PRO A 578 15.85 -30.57 -16.15
CA PRO A 578 15.91 -32.00 -15.91
C PRO A 578 17.25 -32.58 -16.35
N GLY A 579 17.86 -33.39 -15.49
CA GLY A 579 19.17 -34.01 -15.68
C GLY A 579 20.36 -33.16 -15.21
N GLU A 580 20.19 -31.86 -14.95
CA GLU A 580 21.28 -31.02 -14.48
C GLU A 580 21.61 -31.26 -13.00
N THR A 581 22.84 -30.92 -12.62
CA THR A 581 23.28 -30.95 -11.22
C THR A 581 22.86 -29.67 -10.52
N ILE A 582 22.18 -29.84 -9.39
CA ILE A 582 21.84 -28.79 -8.44
C ILE A 582 22.95 -28.76 -7.38
N ARG A 583 23.62 -27.63 -7.23
CA ARG A 583 24.54 -27.39 -6.10
C ARG A 583 23.86 -26.45 -5.11
N MET A 584 23.93 -26.79 -3.83
CA MET A 584 23.36 -25.99 -2.74
C MET A 584 24.43 -25.77 -1.67
N GLU A 585 24.56 -24.54 -1.22
CA GLU A 585 25.50 -24.14 -0.16
C GLU A 585 24.76 -24.11 1.19
N LEU A 586 25.31 -24.82 2.17
CA LEU A 586 24.69 -25.04 3.48
C LEU A 586 25.38 -24.27 4.63
N GLY A 587 26.28 -23.36 4.28
CA GLY A 587 26.99 -22.51 5.23
C GLY A 587 28.34 -23.07 5.72
N GLN A 588 28.99 -22.31 6.58
CA GLN A 588 30.34 -22.60 7.08
C GLN A 588 30.33 -23.75 8.11
N ASP A 589 31.24 -24.70 7.97
CA ASP A 589 31.49 -25.76 8.95
C ASP A 589 32.82 -25.53 9.66
N ARG A 590 32.74 -25.14 10.93
CA ARG A 590 33.92 -24.75 11.74
C ARG A 590 34.80 -25.95 12.13
N ASP A 591 34.35 -27.18 11.91
CA ASP A 591 35.17 -28.37 12.15
C ASP A 591 36.22 -28.59 11.07
N ILE A 592 36.11 -27.90 9.92
CA ILE A 592 37.14 -27.92 8.89
C ILE A 592 37.88 -26.60 8.94
N LEU A 593 39.12 -26.66 9.43
CA LEU A 593 39.98 -25.49 9.53
C LEU A 593 40.81 -25.34 8.26
N VAL A 594 40.89 -24.11 7.75
CA VAL A 594 41.70 -23.74 6.59
C VAL A 594 42.51 -22.51 6.94
N ASN A 595 43.83 -22.64 6.95
CA ASN A 595 44.77 -21.59 7.32
C ASN A 595 45.77 -21.37 6.19
N ARG A 596 45.67 -20.24 5.49
CA ARG A 596 46.61 -19.83 4.44
C ARG A 596 47.68 -18.90 5.01
N ARG A 597 48.94 -19.18 4.70
CA ARG A 597 50.10 -18.33 4.98
C ARG A 597 50.78 -17.98 3.67
N GLU A 598 51.14 -16.71 3.52
CA GLU A 598 51.86 -16.19 2.37
C GLU A 598 53.11 -15.47 2.87
N THR A 599 54.24 -15.74 2.22
CA THR A 599 55.48 -14.99 2.40
C THR A 599 55.97 -14.52 1.03
N SER A 600 56.56 -13.34 0.98
CA SER A 600 57.08 -12.77 -0.26
C SER A 600 58.51 -12.28 -0.08
N PHE A 601 59.34 -12.50 -1.09
CA PHE A 601 60.70 -12.00 -1.16
C PHE A 601 60.91 -11.28 -2.49
N GLU A 602 61.39 -10.04 -2.43
CA GLU A 602 61.71 -9.23 -3.62
C GLU A 602 63.20 -9.32 -3.94
N GLN A 603 63.50 -9.54 -5.22
CA GLN A 603 64.85 -9.60 -5.76
C GLN A 603 64.92 -8.74 -7.01
N LYS A 604 65.94 -7.87 -7.10
CA LYS A 604 66.27 -7.15 -8.33
C LYS A 604 67.18 -8.01 -9.20
N GLU A 605 66.82 -8.20 -10.46
CA GLU A 605 67.58 -8.96 -11.45
C GLU A 605 68.17 -8.01 -12.52
N GLY A 606 69.47 -8.15 -12.83
CA GLY A 606 70.15 -7.51 -13.97
C GLY A 606 71.09 -6.33 -13.67
N VAL A 607 72.11 -6.15 -14.54
CA VAL A 607 73.08 -5.03 -14.52
C VAL A 607 72.81 -4.01 -15.66
N ILE A 608 72.05 -4.39 -16.70
CA ILE A 608 71.82 -3.59 -17.93
C ILE A 608 70.33 -3.23 -18.13
N SER A 609 69.38 -4.10 -17.79
CA SER A 609 67.94 -3.77 -17.65
C SER A 609 67.45 -4.24 -16.28
N SER A 610 67.08 -3.31 -15.40
CA SER A 610 66.62 -3.65 -14.05
C SER A 610 65.21 -4.21 -14.10
N ARG A 611 65.07 -5.52 -13.85
CA ARG A 611 63.76 -6.14 -13.57
C ARG A 611 63.61 -6.33 -12.06
N THR A 612 62.39 -6.15 -11.56
CA THR A 612 62.03 -6.52 -10.20
C THR A 612 61.28 -7.84 -10.25
N LYS A 613 61.77 -8.84 -9.51
CA LYS A 613 61.13 -10.14 -9.36
C LYS A 613 60.67 -10.34 -7.93
N ILE A 614 59.37 -10.54 -7.75
CA ILE A 614 58.77 -10.82 -6.45
C ILE A 614 58.39 -12.28 -6.42
N LYS A 615 59.00 -13.05 -5.52
CA LYS A 615 58.71 -14.47 -5.31
C LYS A 615 57.77 -14.64 -4.12
N TYR A 616 56.64 -15.28 -4.36
CA TYR A 616 55.62 -15.60 -3.37
C TYR A 616 55.66 -17.09 -3.03
N LYS A 617 55.61 -17.42 -1.75
CA LYS A 617 55.50 -18.78 -1.23
C LYS A 617 54.24 -18.90 -0.40
N ILE A 618 53.37 -19.82 -0.79
CA ILE A 618 52.04 -20.03 -0.20
C ILE A 618 52.03 -21.42 0.44
N SER A 619 51.53 -21.48 1.68
CA SER A 619 51.29 -22.73 2.42
C SER A 619 49.89 -22.68 3.04
N ILE A 620 49.06 -23.66 2.70
CA ILE A 620 47.65 -23.74 3.12
C ILE A 620 47.47 -25.02 3.92
N GLU A 621 47.28 -24.88 5.23
CA GLU A 621 46.98 -25.99 6.12
C GLU A 621 45.48 -26.21 6.21
N ILE A 622 45.05 -27.45 5.94
CA ILE A 622 43.65 -27.89 6.02
C ILE A 622 43.55 -29.02 7.03
N LYS A 623 42.63 -28.92 7.98
CA LYS A 623 42.42 -29.92 9.02
C LYS A 623 40.95 -30.29 9.16
N ASN A 624 40.64 -31.58 9.03
CA ASN A 624 39.32 -32.13 9.31
C ASN A 624 39.24 -32.55 10.78
N ARG A 625 38.46 -31.84 11.61
CA ARG A 625 38.22 -32.20 13.02
C ARG A 625 36.99 -33.09 13.21
N LYS A 626 36.31 -33.46 12.14
CA LYS A 626 35.15 -34.35 12.20
C LYS A 626 35.59 -35.79 12.42
N LYS A 627 34.67 -36.61 12.92
CA LYS A 627 34.86 -38.07 13.11
C LYS A 627 34.67 -38.89 11.83
N ARG A 628 34.53 -38.23 10.68
CA ARG A 628 34.24 -38.86 9.39
C ARG A 628 35.13 -38.30 8.30
N ASN A 629 35.29 -39.09 7.25
CA ASN A 629 35.99 -38.70 6.04
C ASN A 629 35.20 -37.65 5.25
N THR A 630 35.91 -36.74 4.59
CA THR A 630 35.33 -35.58 3.92
C THR A 630 36.03 -35.28 2.60
N ILE A 631 35.26 -34.97 1.54
CA ILE A 631 35.81 -34.46 0.28
C ILE A 631 35.80 -32.93 0.33
N LEU A 632 36.96 -32.31 0.11
CA LEU A 632 37.13 -30.85 0.08
C LEU A 632 37.72 -30.40 -1.26
N THR A 633 37.12 -29.36 -1.83
CA THR A 633 37.62 -28.60 -2.96
C THR A 633 38.18 -27.28 -2.46
N LEU A 634 39.50 -27.13 -2.51
CA LEU A 634 40.19 -25.88 -2.20
C LEU A 634 40.35 -25.08 -3.49
N ILE A 635 39.93 -23.81 -3.45
CA ILE A 635 40.13 -22.84 -4.51
C ILE A 635 41.12 -21.79 -4.01
N ASP A 636 42.18 -21.56 -4.79
CA ASP A 636 43.11 -20.44 -4.60
C ASP A 636 43.39 -19.84 -5.98
N ARG A 637 44.30 -18.87 -6.09
CA ARG A 637 44.67 -18.28 -7.38
C ARG A 637 46.14 -17.89 -7.40
N VAL A 638 46.68 -17.87 -8.61
CA VAL A 638 47.90 -17.15 -8.97
C VAL A 638 47.53 -16.01 -9.91
N PRO A 639 48.30 -14.91 -9.92
CA PRO A 639 48.06 -13.85 -10.88
C PRO A 639 48.19 -14.39 -12.31
N TYR A 640 47.46 -13.76 -13.23
CA TYR A 640 47.63 -13.89 -14.67
C TYR A 640 47.84 -12.49 -15.26
N THR A 641 48.40 -12.41 -16.46
CA THR A 641 48.69 -11.14 -17.14
C THR A 641 48.44 -11.27 -18.63
N VAL A 642 47.92 -10.20 -19.24
CA VAL A 642 47.86 -10.00 -20.70
C VAL A 642 48.90 -8.97 -21.17
N ASP A 643 49.67 -8.40 -20.24
CA ASP A 643 50.78 -7.49 -20.52
C ASP A 643 52.05 -8.31 -20.73
N ASP A 644 52.56 -8.29 -21.96
CA ASP A 644 53.77 -9.00 -22.39
C ASP A 644 55.04 -8.58 -21.63
N SER A 645 55.03 -7.42 -20.97
CA SER A 645 56.16 -6.94 -20.16
C SER A 645 56.26 -7.64 -18.79
N VAL A 646 55.17 -8.27 -18.33
CA VAL A 646 55.08 -8.97 -17.06
C VAL A 646 55.20 -10.47 -17.28
N GLU A 647 56.16 -11.10 -16.60
CA GLU A 647 56.35 -12.55 -16.64
C GLU A 647 55.88 -13.18 -15.34
N ILE A 648 55.04 -14.21 -15.44
CA ILE A 648 54.54 -14.97 -14.28
C ILE A 648 55.01 -16.41 -14.39
N LYS A 649 55.79 -16.86 -13.40
CA LYS A 649 56.17 -18.28 -13.26
C LYS A 649 55.44 -18.89 -12.09
N PHE A 650 54.94 -20.11 -12.28
CA PHE A 650 54.19 -20.86 -11.27
C PHE A 650 54.82 -22.24 -11.10
N GLU A 651 55.03 -22.63 -9.84
CA GLU A 651 55.56 -23.92 -9.43
C GLU A 651 54.65 -24.49 -8.34
N PHE A 652 54.05 -25.65 -8.58
CA PHE A 652 53.27 -26.36 -7.55
C PHE A 652 54.19 -27.25 -6.71
N GLY A 653 53.78 -27.52 -5.46
CA GLY A 653 54.50 -28.42 -4.56
C GLY A 653 54.23 -29.89 -4.89
N LYS A 654 53.97 -30.69 -3.85
CA LYS A 654 53.71 -32.14 -4.02
C LYS A 654 52.36 -32.46 -4.64
N ASP A 655 51.40 -31.55 -4.48
CA ASP A 655 50.01 -31.74 -4.92
C ASP A 655 49.73 -30.82 -6.12
N PRO A 656 49.49 -31.36 -7.34
CA PRO A 656 49.22 -30.54 -8.51
C PRO A 656 47.76 -30.03 -8.52
N PRO A 657 47.52 -28.72 -8.77
CA PRO A 657 46.17 -28.21 -9.00
C PRO A 657 45.71 -28.37 -10.44
N SER A 658 44.39 -28.34 -10.65
CA SER A 658 43.82 -27.93 -11.94
C SER A 658 43.88 -26.40 -12.03
N LYS A 659 44.60 -25.86 -13.02
CA LYS A 659 44.76 -24.41 -13.25
C LYS A 659 44.03 -23.98 -14.52
N ASN A 660 43.20 -22.93 -14.45
CA ASN A 660 42.59 -22.32 -15.65
C ASN A 660 43.43 -21.14 -16.20
N GLU A 661 43.03 -20.58 -17.34
CA GLU A 661 43.74 -19.48 -18.01
C GLU A 661 43.80 -18.19 -17.17
N GLU A 662 42.79 -17.97 -16.32
CA GLU A 662 42.71 -16.84 -15.39
C GLU A 662 43.52 -17.05 -14.09
N GLY A 663 44.27 -18.15 -14.00
CA GLY A 663 45.14 -18.44 -12.86
C GLY A 663 44.43 -18.99 -11.62
N ILE A 664 43.16 -19.38 -11.71
CA ILE A 664 42.44 -20.07 -10.63
C ILE A 664 42.99 -21.48 -10.46
N LEU A 665 43.34 -21.83 -9.22
CA LEU A 665 43.84 -23.13 -8.83
C LEU A 665 42.75 -23.90 -8.09
N THR A 666 42.43 -25.12 -8.54
CA THR A 666 41.47 -26.02 -7.89
C THR A 666 42.17 -27.29 -7.43
N TYR A 667 42.09 -27.59 -6.13
CA TYR A 667 42.57 -28.84 -5.53
C TYR A 667 41.38 -29.62 -4.97
N LYS A 668 41.15 -30.84 -5.47
CA LYS A 668 40.18 -31.77 -4.89
C LYS A 668 40.92 -32.79 -4.05
N MET A 669 40.51 -32.97 -2.81
CA MET A 669 41.18 -33.90 -1.89
C MET A 669 40.21 -34.57 -0.94
N GLU A 670 40.58 -35.78 -0.53
CA GLU A 670 39.93 -36.53 0.53
C GLU A 670 40.66 -36.26 1.85
N LEU A 671 39.90 -35.95 2.90
CA LEU A 671 40.40 -35.62 4.23
C LEU A 671 39.82 -36.64 5.23
N PRO A 672 40.63 -37.64 5.66
CA PRO A 672 40.22 -38.62 6.65
C PRO A 672 39.76 -37.98 7.99
N PRO A 673 39.04 -38.72 8.85
CA PRO A 673 38.71 -38.26 10.21
C PRO A 673 39.95 -37.80 10.97
N GLY A 674 39.93 -36.59 11.55
CA GLY A 674 41.09 -36.03 12.25
C GLY A 674 42.28 -35.65 11.34
N GLY A 675 42.17 -35.89 10.03
CA GLY A 675 43.25 -35.75 9.04
C GLY A 675 43.69 -34.30 8.82
N LYS A 676 44.94 -34.15 8.39
CA LYS A 676 45.58 -32.86 8.04
C LYS A 676 46.25 -32.98 6.67
N LYS A 677 46.08 -31.96 5.84
CA LYS A 677 46.74 -31.79 4.55
C LYS A 677 47.38 -30.40 4.48
N ILE A 678 48.54 -30.29 3.85
CA ILE A 678 49.21 -29.01 3.60
C ILE A 678 49.41 -28.90 2.09
N ILE A 679 48.85 -27.85 1.49
CA ILE A 679 49.05 -27.51 0.08
C ILE A 679 50.07 -26.39 0.00
N GLU A 680 51.10 -26.58 -0.82
CA GLU A 680 52.19 -25.61 -1.00
C GLU A 680 52.39 -25.32 -2.49
N PHE A 681 52.57 -24.04 -2.81
CA PHE A 681 52.95 -23.61 -4.15
C PHE A 681 53.71 -22.29 -4.10
N GLU A 682 54.49 -22.03 -5.14
CA GLU A 682 55.26 -20.81 -5.32
C GLU A 682 54.89 -20.17 -6.66
N TYR A 683 54.89 -18.83 -6.72
CA TYR A 683 54.87 -18.13 -7.99
C TYR A 683 55.76 -16.89 -7.93
N SER A 684 56.31 -16.49 -9.07
CA SER A 684 57.08 -15.26 -9.19
C SER A 684 56.48 -14.34 -10.23
N VAL A 685 56.41 -13.05 -9.91
CA VAL A 685 56.04 -11.98 -10.83
C VAL A 685 57.29 -11.17 -11.13
N SER A 686 57.70 -11.11 -12.40
CA SER A 686 58.85 -10.33 -12.89
C SER A 686 58.35 -9.22 -13.80
N HIS A 687 58.76 -7.98 -13.54
CA HIS A 687 58.35 -6.79 -14.32
C HIS A 687 59.50 -5.78 -14.43
N PRO A 688 59.44 -4.82 -15.38
CA PRO A 688 60.41 -3.72 -15.45
C PRO A 688 60.40 -2.90 -14.16
N ALA A 689 61.57 -2.55 -13.61
CA ALA A 689 61.69 -1.93 -12.30
C ALA A 689 61.10 -0.51 -12.24
N GLU A 690 61.03 0.17 -13.38
CA GLU A 690 60.39 1.48 -13.57
C GLU A 690 58.85 1.41 -13.60
N ASN A 691 58.29 0.23 -13.86
CA ASN A 691 56.85 0.02 -13.92
C ASN A 691 56.28 -0.31 -12.54
N ARG A 692 55.18 0.33 -12.18
CA ARG A 692 54.42 0.01 -10.97
C ARG A 692 53.42 -1.10 -11.26
N LEU A 693 53.48 -2.20 -10.51
CA LEU A 693 52.43 -3.24 -10.56
C LEU A 693 51.11 -2.70 -10.01
N ILE A 694 50.05 -2.81 -10.82
CA ILE A 694 48.67 -2.52 -10.43
C ILE A 694 47.92 -3.86 -10.38
N ARG A 695 47.23 -4.12 -9.27
CA ARG A 695 46.38 -5.32 -9.12
C ARG A 695 44.93 -4.91 -9.36
N THR A 696 44.38 -5.35 -10.48
CA THR A 696 42.96 -5.16 -10.80
C THR A 696 42.23 -6.48 -10.54
N PRO A 697 41.07 -6.49 -9.85
CA PRO A 697 40.22 -7.67 -9.81
C PRO A 697 39.82 -8.07 -11.24
N GLY A 698 39.96 -9.35 -11.59
CA GLY A 698 39.42 -9.87 -12.85
C GLY A 698 37.88 -9.75 -12.89
N SER A 699 37.30 -9.79 -14.08
CA SER A 699 35.84 -9.78 -14.28
C SER A 699 35.16 -11.12 -13.95
N GLY A 700 35.92 -12.20 -13.79
CA GLY A 700 35.43 -13.53 -13.43
C GLY A 700 35.35 -13.75 -11.92
N GLY A 701 34.20 -14.24 -11.44
CA GLY A 701 34.01 -14.80 -10.11
C GLY A 701 33.89 -16.33 -10.19
N TYR A 702 34.46 -17.05 -9.22
CA TYR A 702 34.31 -18.50 -9.07
C TYR A 702 33.24 -18.84 -8.04
#